data_AF-A0A976CQY3-F1
#
_entry.id   AF-A0A976CQY3-F1
#
_cell.length_a   1.000
_cell.length_b   1.000
_cell.length_c   1.000
_cell.angle_alpha   90.00
_cell.angle_beta   90.00
_cell.angle_gamma   90.00
#
_symmetry.space_group_name_H-M   'P 1'
#
loop_
_entity.id
_entity.type
_entity.pdbx_description
1 polymer ?
#
loop_
_entity_poly.entity_id
_entity_poly.type
_entity_poly.pdbx_seq_one_letter_code
_entity_poly.pdbx_strand_id
1 'polypeptide(L)'
;MSITVSDSQSFLEQAIAKPPVLPPDTPLKVAIAAMTEARASCILIAFDRQLIGIFTERDVVKITASEIPLAGMAIAEVMTQNPIAISLDNAGNIFKILSILRSAKIRHLPVTDNSGNLLGAITGESIRQILKPGDLLQMRRAEEIMTAEVIVASTNTSVLEVAKQMATQRKSCIVICNECDNNNQKPVGIITERDIVKFQAAGLDFAGTRAAAAMSFPLMPLQAKATLWEAHQFMQEHRIRRLVVVDEGGYLAGIVTQSTLLHALDPVEMHANVELLQETVAENLLELKKVNEQLQKEALRRTEIEEQLRLLNENLEEQIKLRTLELINTNSQLKKEIQDRATAEAEVRRLNTELEQRVLERTVQLAASNQELQQEISDRQLLEEKLHFSESKVRAVFEAMTDIVMVLDSQGNIEVLPTNTAAVYEPDCDLVSLTVEHFFDDDNPDDWWMLVLQVLETQQTVNFDYSLTVGDREIWFYACISLFSKDAVIWVARNISARKLAESALSQKNAELAHTLEELKRTQQELIQSEKMAALGQLIAGVAHEINSPLGAIRSSVQNIADFWAEQLQQLPIFFQQLSPERQHDFFALLYNSSTETDNLSSKEKRQLKKLLQRQLESEKIDDADSLACTLLDIGISSNNLESFLPLLKDSTSPNILKIAYEFATVQKSTKNIVTATDRAAKIVFALKSYSRYDQSGSKAIANITDGIDTVLTLYHYQIKHGVEVVRNYGNDLPSVLCYPDELNQVWTNLLHNALQAMGNKGVLKIDVKHEDNAISVCITDSGPGIPPEIMPRIFEPFFTTKPPGEGSGLGLDIVHKIIKKHQGKLQVESVPGQTQFTVFLPLEQDLRIDPPNPP
;
A
#
# COMPACT_ATOMS: atom_id res chain seq x y z
N MET A 1 17.26 -29.03 -16.33
CA MET A 1 17.02 -30.10 -17.32
C MET A 1 18.35 -30.58 -17.84
N SER A 2 18.76 -31.80 -17.45
CA SER A 2 20.01 -32.43 -17.88
C SER A 2 19.64 -33.46 -18.94
N ILE A 3 19.73 -33.11 -20.22
CA ILE A 3 19.54 -34.09 -21.32
C ILE A 3 20.80 -34.95 -21.36
N THR A 4 20.67 -36.22 -20.99
CA THR A 4 21.75 -37.21 -21.08
C THR A 4 22.07 -37.55 -22.53
N VAL A 5 23.37 -37.69 -22.82
CA VAL A 5 23.96 -37.82 -24.16
C VAL A 5 23.38 -38.96 -25.01
N SER A 6 22.81 -40.01 -24.40
CA SER A 6 22.22 -41.16 -25.11
C SER A 6 20.93 -40.86 -25.88
N ASP A 7 20.15 -39.85 -25.48
CA ASP A 7 18.89 -39.51 -26.18
C ASP A 7 19.13 -38.70 -27.45
N SER A 8 20.24 -37.96 -27.53
CA SER A 8 20.56 -37.02 -28.60
C SER A 8 20.70 -37.67 -29.99
N GLN A 9 21.27 -38.87 -30.07
CA GLN A 9 21.50 -39.59 -31.35
C GLN A 9 20.20 -40.12 -31.95
N SER A 10 19.29 -40.63 -31.11
CA SER A 10 17.97 -41.12 -31.55
C SER A 10 17.12 -40.00 -32.18
N PHE A 11 17.17 -38.79 -31.61
CA PHE A 11 16.48 -37.63 -32.16
C PHE A 11 17.08 -37.15 -33.49
N LEU A 12 18.41 -37.24 -33.65
CA LEU A 12 19.10 -36.87 -34.88
C LEU A 12 18.72 -37.76 -36.07
N GLU A 13 18.63 -39.07 -35.85
CA GLU A 13 18.20 -40.03 -36.88
C GLU A 13 16.75 -39.77 -37.33
N GLN A 14 15.87 -39.43 -36.39
CA GLN A 14 14.48 -39.04 -36.70
C GLN A 14 14.39 -37.73 -37.49
N ALA A 15 15.43 -36.88 -37.45
CA ALA A 15 15.47 -35.59 -38.14
C ALA A 15 15.92 -35.68 -39.60
N ILE A 16 16.37 -36.84 -40.08
CA ILE A 16 16.90 -37.00 -41.43
C ILE A 16 15.74 -37.13 -42.42
N ALA A 17 15.51 -36.11 -43.22
CA ALA A 17 14.58 -36.17 -44.34
C ALA A 17 15.25 -36.85 -45.54
N LYS A 18 14.45 -37.55 -46.36
CA LYS A 18 14.90 -38.22 -47.60
C LYS A 18 14.39 -37.45 -48.83
N PRO A 19 15.05 -36.35 -49.24
CA PRO A 19 14.71 -35.66 -50.48
C PRO A 19 15.06 -36.54 -51.71
N PRO A 20 14.53 -36.22 -52.90
CA PRO A 20 14.88 -36.93 -54.13
C PRO A 20 16.39 -36.92 -54.38
N VAL A 21 16.91 -38.08 -54.79
CA VAL A 21 18.30 -38.26 -55.17
C VAL A 21 18.37 -38.55 -56.66
N LEU A 22 19.11 -37.73 -57.41
CA LEU A 22 19.23 -37.84 -58.86
C LEU A 22 20.71 -37.94 -59.30
N PRO A 23 21.02 -38.63 -60.41
CA PRO A 23 22.37 -38.67 -60.95
C PRO A 23 22.73 -37.35 -61.68
N PRO A 24 24.02 -37.00 -61.79
CA PRO A 24 24.49 -35.70 -62.29
C PRO A 24 24.15 -35.41 -63.76
N ASP A 25 23.94 -36.44 -64.57
CA ASP A 25 23.56 -36.39 -65.99
C ASP A 25 22.06 -36.16 -66.22
N THR A 26 21.26 -36.09 -65.15
CA THR A 26 19.81 -35.87 -65.26
C THR A 26 19.51 -34.51 -65.92
N PRO A 27 18.65 -34.47 -66.96
CA PRO A 27 18.25 -33.21 -67.58
C PRO A 27 17.58 -32.26 -66.57
N LEU A 28 17.94 -30.99 -66.59
CA LEU A 28 17.49 -29.98 -65.63
C LEU A 28 15.95 -29.85 -65.56
N LYS A 29 15.26 -29.98 -66.70
CA LYS A 29 13.79 -29.97 -66.75
C LYS A 29 13.16 -31.12 -65.96
N VAL A 30 13.77 -32.31 -66.01
CA VAL A 30 13.33 -33.49 -65.25
C VAL A 30 13.58 -33.28 -63.76
N ALA A 31 14.72 -32.69 -63.39
CA ALA A 31 15.02 -32.36 -62.01
C ALA A 31 14.01 -31.35 -61.41
N ILE A 32 13.67 -30.28 -62.12
CA ILE A 32 12.68 -29.28 -61.66
C ILE A 32 11.29 -29.91 -61.49
N ALA A 33 10.89 -30.80 -62.41
CA ALA A 33 9.64 -31.56 -62.30
C ALA A 33 9.65 -32.48 -61.06
N ALA A 34 10.72 -33.24 -60.85
CA ALA A 34 10.88 -34.12 -59.69
C ALA A 34 10.85 -33.36 -58.36
N MET A 35 11.46 -32.16 -58.30
CA MET A 35 11.40 -31.27 -57.13
C MET A 35 9.95 -30.87 -56.80
N THR A 36 9.17 -30.57 -57.83
CA THR A 36 7.76 -30.16 -57.70
C THR A 36 6.87 -31.32 -57.26
N GLU A 37 7.04 -32.50 -57.89
CA GLU A 37 6.25 -33.71 -57.61
C GLU A 37 6.49 -34.23 -56.20
N ALA A 38 7.77 -34.36 -55.79
CA ALA A 38 8.16 -34.78 -54.46
C ALA A 38 7.91 -33.71 -53.38
N ARG A 39 7.45 -32.51 -53.77
CA ARG A 39 7.25 -31.36 -52.88
C ARG A 39 8.50 -31.00 -52.06
N ALA A 40 9.68 -31.32 -52.58
CA ALA A 40 10.96 -31.16 -51.90
C ALA A 40 11.54 -29.78 -52.14
N SER A 41 12.25 -29.23 -51.13
CA SER A 41 12.93 -27.92 -51.25
C SER A 41 14.38 -28.04 -51.77
N CYS A 42 14.88 -29.26 -51.88
CA CYS A 42 16.15 -29.58 -52.51
C CYS A 42 16.13 -30.96 -53.18
N ILE A 43 17.08 -31.18 -54.07
CA ILE A 43 17.45 -32.46 -54.66
C ILE A 43 18.92 -32.69 -54.30
N LEU A 44 19.23 -33.90 -53.86
CA LEU A 44 20.61 -34.31 -53.62
C LEU A 44 21.14 -34.98 -54.89
N ILE A 45 22.29 -34.54 -55.39
CA ILE A 45 22.94 -35.17 -56.54
C ILE A 45 23.98 -36.14 -56.01
N ALA A 46 23.84 -37.42 -56.37
CA ALA A 46 24.76 -38.46 -55.96
C ALA A 46 25.10 -39.40 -57.11
N PHE A 47 26.33 -39.92 -57.09
CA PHE A 47 26.78 -41.02 -57.95
C PHE A 47 27.37 -42.10 -57.06
N ASP A 48 26.98 -43.35 -57.28
CA ASP A 48 27.39 -44.49 -56.44
C ASP A 48 27.23 -44.23 -54.92
N ARG A 49 26.08 -43.65 -54.53
CA ARG A 49 25.73 -43.23 -53.15
C ARG A 49 26.60 -42.13 -52.54
N GLN A 50 27.61 -41.62 -53.23
CA GLN A 50 28.39 -40.48 -52.78
C GLN A 50 27.76 -39.16 -53.19
N LEU A 51 27.69 -38.22 -52.25
CA LEU A 51 27.16 -36.88 -52.49
C LEU A 51 28.12 -36.05 -53.35
N ILE A 52 27.64 -35.59 -54.50
CA ILE A 52 28.40 -34.74 -55.43
C ILE A 52 27.93 -33.29 -55.32
N GLY A 53 26.62 -33.10 -55.19
CA GLY A 53 26.02 -31.77 -55.26
C GLY A 53 24.67 -31.66 -54.60
N ILE A 54 24.21 -30.43 -54.46
CA ILE A 54 22.84 -30.12 -54.05
C ILE A 54 22.24 -29.09 -55.01
N PHE A 55 20.98 -29.31 -55.38
CA PHE A 55 20.19 -28.39 -56.19
C PHE A 55 18.95 -27.95 -55.43
N THR A 56 18.73 -26.64 -55.31
CA THR A 56 17.70 -26.08 -54.42
C THR A 56 16.69 -25.21 -55.18
N GLU A 57 15.54 -24.90 -54.57
CA GLU A 57 14.56 -23.95 -55.13
C GLU A 57 15.21 -22.62 -55.55
N ARG A 58 16.23 -22.18 -54.80
CA ARG A 58 16.96 -20.93 -55.07
C ARG A 58 17.76 -20.99 -56.36
N ASP A 59 18.28 -22.15 -56.72
CA ASP A 59 19.04 -22.32 -57.96
C ASP A 59 18.09 -22.24 -59.16
N VAL A 60 16.87 -22.77 -59.04
CA VAL A 60 15.79 -22.56 -60.01
C VAL A 60 15.45 -21.08 -60.18
N VAL A 61 15.35 -20.32 -59.08
CA VAL A 61 15.10 -18.87 -59.15
C VAL A 61 16.25 -18.12 -59.85
N LYS A 62 17.51 -18.45 -59.56
CA LYS A 62 18.68 -17.84 -60.24
C LYS A 62 18.70 -18.13 -61.74
N ILE A 63 18.37 -19.35 -62.14
CA ILE A 63 18.30 -19.77 -63.54
C ILE A 63 17.20 -19.02 -64.26
N THR A 64 16.03 -18.89 -63.62
CA THR A 64 14.88 -18.14 -64.14
C THR A 64 15.21 -16.65 -64.29
N ALA A 65 15.84 -16.04 -63.27
CA ALA A 65 16.25 -14.64 -63.29
C ALA A 65 17.32 -14.33 -64.34
N SER A 66 18.19 -15.30 -64.64
CA SER A 66 19.26 -15.19 -65.65
C SER A 66 18.80 -15.57 -67.06
N GLU A 67 17.54 -15.96 -67.25
CA GLU A 67 16.95 -16.35 -68.55
C GLU A 67 17.74 -17.46 -69.28
N ILE A 68 18.38 -18.35 -68.52
CA ILE A 68 19.20 -19.44 -69.08
C ILE A 68 18.30 -20.48 -69.76
N PRO A 69 18.56 -20.88 -71.02
CA PRO A 69 17.78 -21.91 -71.70
C PRO A 69 17.88 -23.26 -70.99
N LEU A 70 16.74 -23.81 -70.57
CA LEU A 70 16.67 -25.11 -69.88
C LEU A 70 16.92 -26.32 -70.80
N ALA A 71 16.78 -26.14 -72.11
CA ALA A 71 16.82 -27.24 -73.07
C ALA A 71 18.25 -27.76 -73.26
N GLY A 72 18.48 -29.04 -72.94
CA GLY A 72 19.76 -29.72 -73.14
C GLY A 72 20.77 -29.59 -71.99
N MET A 73 20.44 -28.86 -70.93
CA MET A 73 21.32 -28.68 -69.77
C MET A 73 21.18 -29.82 -68.75
N ALA A 74 22.30 -30.34 -68.26
CA ALA A 74 22.32 -31.31 -67.17
C ALA A 74 22.29 -30.62 -65.80
N ILE A 75 21.73 -31.28 -64.78
CA ILE A 75 21.66 -30.74 -63.41
C ILE A 75 23.06 -30.45 -62.83
N ALA A 76 24.09 -31.20 -63.22
CA ALA A 76 25.46 -31.00 -62.79
C ALA A 76 26.07 -29.65 -63.18
N GLU A 77 25.56 -29.00 -64.24
CA GLU A 77 26.04 -27.71 -64.72
C GLU A 77 25.58 -26.54 -63.83
N VAL A 78 24.49 -26.73 -63.07
CA VAL A 78 23.84 -25.67 -62.28
C VAL A 78 23.74 -25.96 -60.79
N MET A 79 24.05 -27.19 -60.35
CA MET A 79 24.05 -27.56 -58.95
C MET A 79 25.17 -26.87 -58.16
N THR A 80 24.97 -26.74 -56.85
CA THR A 80 26.07 -26.41 -55.95
C THR A 80 26.94 -27.64 -55.75
N GLN A 81 28.16 -27.60 -56.29
CA GLN A 81 29.15 -28.66 -56.14
C GLN A 81 29.77 -28.65 -54.72
N ASN A 82 30.10 -29.82 -54.19
CA ASN A 82 30.72 -29.98 -52.86
C ASN A 82 29.94 -29.27 -51.72
N PRO A 83 28.66 -29.62 -51.51
CA PRO A 83 27.87 -29.01 -50.44
C PRO A 83 28.46 -29.35 -49.07
N ILE A 84 28.33 -28.42 -48.13
CA ILE A 84 28.67 -28.66 -46.72
C ILE A 84 27.81 -29.81 -46.23
N ALA A 85 28.43 -30.91 -45.84
CA ALA A 85 27.77 -32.12 -45.33
C ALA A 85 28.32 -32.47 -43.95
N ILE A 86 27.54 -33.24 -43.18
CA ILE A 86 27.95 -33.70 -41.85
C ILE A 86 27.81 -35.22 -41.74
N SER A 87 28.81 -35.89 -41.17
CA SER A 87 28.65 -37.30 -40.76
C SER A 87 27.72 -37.38 -39.56
N LEU A 88 26.83 -38.36 -39.53
CA LEU A 88 25.88 -38.59 -38.42
C LEU A 88 26.58 -38.66 -37.05
N ASP A 89 27.75 -39.29 -36.97
CA ASP A 89 28.53 -39.40 -35.74
C ASP A 89 29.13 -38.06 -35.30
N ASN A 90 29.43 -37.19 -36.26
CA ASN A 90 29.95 -35.84 -36.00
C ASN A 90 28.85 -34.81 -35.78
N ALA A 91 27.58 -35.16 -36.05
CA ALA A 91 26.43 -34.26 -35.88
C ALA A 91 26.18 -33.92 -34.42
N GLY A 92 26.45 -34.84 -33.50
CA GLY A 92 26.42 -34.61 -32.05
C GLY A 92 25.01 -34.35 -31.51
N ASN A 93 24.58 -33.08 -31.51
CA ASN A 93 23.24 -32.67 -31.07
C ASN A 93 22.57 -31.75 -32.09
N ILE A 94 21.25 -31.57 -31.96
CA ILE A 94 20.46 -30.78 -32.90
C ILE A 94 20.86 -29.29 -32.95
N PHE A 95 21.46 -28.79 -31.85
CA PHE A 95 21.92 -27.40 -31.75
C PHE A 95 23.20 -27.13 -32.54
N LYS A 96 24.12 -28.11 -32.62
CA LYS A 96 25.29 -28.05 -33.49
C LYS A 96 24.87 -27.94 -34.96
N ILE A 97 23.82 -28.67 -35.36
CA ILE A 97 23.25 -28.54 -36.71
C ILE A 97 22.66 -27.16 -36.94
N LEU A 98 21.86 -26.63 -36.00
CA LEU A 98 21.31 -25.28 -36.10
C LEU A 98 22.40 -24.22 -36.26
N SER A 99 23.50 -24.36 -35.51
CA SER A 99 24.68 -23.48 -35.62
C SER A 99 25.37 -23.59 -36.99
N ILE A 100 25.51 -24.80 -37.55
CA ILE A 100 26.08 -25.00 -38.89
C ILE A 100 25.19 -24.39 -39.98
N LEU A 101 23.87 -24.65 -39.93
CA LEU A 101 22.90 -24.07 -40.86
C LEU A 101 23.00 -22.53 -40.88
N ARG A 102 23.14 -21.92 -39.69
CA ARG A 102 23.29 -20.47 -39.52
C ARG A 102 24.62 -19.93 -40.02
N SER A 103 25.74 -20.48 -39.53
CA SER A 103 27.09 -19.99 -39.86
C SER A 103 27.41 -20.12 -41.34
N ALA A 104 26.98 -21.23 -41.96
CA ALA A 104 27.13 -21.45 -43.40
C ALA A 104 26.05 -20.77 -44.24
N LYS A 105 25.02 -20.15 -43.63
CA LYS A 105 23.86 -19.54 -44.30
C LYS A 105 23.16 -20.49 -45.30
N ILE A 106 23.04 -21.76 -44.92
CA ILE A 106 22.40 -22.81 -45.72
C ILE A 106 21.10 -23.26 -45.05
N ARG A 107 20.17 -23.81 -45.86
CA ARG A 107 18.84 -24.26 -45.40
C ARG A 107 18.70 -25.78 -45.34
N HIS A 108 19.63 -26.48 -45.96
CA HIS A 108 19.64 -27.93 -46.12
C HIS A 108 21.05 -28.39 -45.81
N LEU A 109 21.18 -29.32 -44.86
CA LEU A 109 22.46 -29.91 -44.51
C LEU A 109 22.41 -31.40 -44.88
N PRO A 110 23.06 -31.81 -45.98
CA PRO A 110 23.24 -33.22 -46.31
C PRO A 110 23.92 -33.98 -45.16
N VAL A 111 23.42 -35.18 -44.90
CA VAL A 111 23.95 -36.08 -43.86
C VAL A 111 24.51 -37.32 -44.52
N THR A 112 25.72 -37.70 -44.12
CA THR A 112 26.41 -38.89 -44.61
C THR A 112 26.68 -39.87 -43.47
N ASP A 113 26.92 -41.13 -43.82
CA ASP A 113 27.53 -42.09 -42.89
C ASP A 113 29.06 -41.86 -42.80
N ASN A 114 29.74 -42.65 -41.96
CA ASN A 114 31.19 -42.60 -41.78
C ASN A 114 31.99 -43.05 -43.01
N SER A 115 31.35 -43.73 -43.96
CA SER A 115 31.96 -44.14 -45.22
C SER A 115 31.74 -43.10 -46.33
N GLY A 116 31.07 -41.98 -46.03
CA GLY A 116 30.75 -40.92 -46.98
C GLY A 116 29.51 -41.17 -47.83
N ASN A 117 28.73 -42.22 -47.54
CA ASN A 117 27.49 -42.48 -48.26
C ASN A 117 26.38 -41.55 -47.79
N LEU A 118 25.55 -41.10 -48.72
CA LEU A 118 24.43 -40.21 -48.45
C LEU A 118 23.31 -40.93 -47.70
N LEU A 119 22.96 -40.41 -46.52
CA LEU A 119 21.82 -40.88 -45.72
C LEU A 119 20.55 -40.06 -45.97
N GLY A 120 20.71 -38.75 -46.22
CA GLY A 120 19.61 -37.83 -46.47
C GLY A 120 20.03 -36.37 -46.25
N ALA A 121 19.09 -35.53 -45.84
CA ALA A 121 19.38 -34.15 -45.45
C ALA A 121 18.54 -33.72 -44.24
N ILE A 122 19.13 -32.93 -43.36
CA ILE A 122 18.43 -32.27 -42.26
C ILE A 122 18.01 -30.87 -42.71
N THR A 123 16.77 -30.51 -42.43
CA THR A 123 16.16 -29.24 -42.82
C THR A 123 15.53 -28.58 -41.59
N GLY A 124 15.23 -27.29 -41.67
CA GLY A 124 14.48 -26.61 -40.61
C GLY A 124 13.08 -27.22 -40.34
N GLU A 125 12.49 -27.91 -41.32
CA GLU A 125 11.22 -28.61 -41.18
C GLU A 125 11.37 -29.88 -40.34
N SER A 126 12.40 -30.68 -40.60
CA SER A 126 12.63 -31.92 -39.86
C SER A 126 13.10 -31.67 -38.42
N ILE A 127 13.86 -30.60 -38.16
CA ILE A 127 14.22 -30.18 -36.80
C ILE A 127 12.97 -29.78 -35.98
N ARG A 128 12.00 -29.12 -36.61
CA ARG A 128 10.78 -28.63 -35.94
C ARG A 128 9.83 -29.75 -35.55
N GLN A 129 9.68 -30.78 -36.38
CA GLN A 129 8.84 -31.95 -36.07
C GLN A 129 9.24 -32.61 -34.75
N ILE A 130 10.51 -32.44 -34.36
CA ILE A 130 11.09 -33.03 -33.16
C ILE A 130 11.03 -32.08 -31.96
N LEU A 131 11.31 -30.79 -32.15
CA LEU A 131 11.47 -29.83 -31.04
C LEU A 131 10.19 -29.41 -30.31
N LYS A 132 8.97 -29.84 -30.74
CA LYS A 132 7.65 -29.54 -30.14
C LYS A 132 7.62 -28.33 -29.17
N PRO A 133 7.75 -27.09 -29.67
CA PRO A 133 8.13 -25.93 -28.87
C PRO A 133 6.91 -25.15 -28.32
N GLY A 134 5.91 -25.87 -27.81
CA GLY A 134 4.59 -25.32 -27.49
C GLY A 134 4.63 -24.12 -26.56
N ASP A 135 5.36 -24.24 -25.45
CA ASP A 135 5.28 -23.28 -24.35
C ASP A 135 6.14 -22.03 -24.57
N LEU A 136 7.24 -22.15 -25.34
CA LEU A 136 8.16 -21.04 -25.61
C LEU A 136 7.61 -20.07 -26.66
N LEU A 137 6.85 -20.58 -27.63
CA LEU A 137 6.24 -19.75 -28.67
C LEU A 137 4.99 -19.01 -28.18
N GLN A 138 4.39 -19.42 -27.06
CA GLN A 138 3.24 -18.72 -26.46
C GLN A 138 3.62 -17.38 -25.82
N MET A 139 4.87 -17.23 -25.34
CA MET A 139 5.30 -16.06 -24.58
C MET A 139 5.73 -14.86 -25.43
N ARG A 140 5.98 -15.03 -26.73
CA ARG A 140 6.47 -13.96 -27.62
C ARG A 140 5.45 -13.58 -28.68
N ARG A 141 5.48 -12.31 -29.10
CA ARG A 141 4.57 -11.73 -30.12
C ARG A 141 5.25 -11.64 -31.49
N ALA A 142 4.44 -11.59 -32.55
CA ALA A 142 4.93 -11.48 -33.93
C ALA A 142 5.78 -10.22 -34.14
N GLU A 143 5.38 -9.09 -33.56
CA GLU A 143 6.10 -7.80 -33.66
C GLU A 143 7.51 -7.82 -33.05
N GLU A 144 7.77 -8.69 -32.08
CA GLU A 144 9.06 -8.75 -31.36
C GLU A 144 10.17 -9.41 -32.18
N ILE A 145 9.82 -10.24 -33.17
CA ILE A 145 10.80 -11.03 -33.94
C ILE A 145 10.65 -10.89 -35.46
N MET A 146 9.55 -10.30 -35.96
CA MET A 146 9.29 -10.19 -37.39
C MET A 146 10.41 -9.43 -38.12
N THR A 147 10.61 -9.76 -39.39
CA THR A 147 11.47 -8.94 -40.25
C THR A 147 10.64 -7.76 -40.77
N ALA A 148 10.92 -6.56 -40.26
CA ALA A 148 10.22 -5.33 -40.66
C ALA A 148 10.57 -4.90 -42.10
N GLU A 149 11.80 -5.13 -42.55
CA GLU A 149 12.21 -4.85 -43.94
C GLU A 149 11.70 -5.94 -44.90
N VAL A 150 10.47 -5.75 -45.37
CA VAL A 150 9.83 -6.62 -46.35
C VAL A 150 10.03 -6.06 -47.76
N ILE A 151 10.44 -6.92 -48.68
CA ILE A 151 10.54 -6.57 -50.09
C ILE A 151 9.17 -6.72 -50.74
N VAL A 152 8.73 -5.66 -51.40
CA VAL A 152 7.42 -5.56 -52.04
C VAL A 152 7.53 -5.37 -53.54
N ALA A 153 6.53 -5.86 -54.27
CA ALA A 153 6.32 -5.59 -55.69
C ALA A 153 4.87 -5.18 -55.97
N SER A 154 4.65 -4.43 -57.05
CA SER A 154 3.31 -4.05 -57.50
C SER A 154 2.58 -5.26 -58.11
N THR A 155 1.25 -5.26 -58.03
CA THR A 155 0.38 -6.20 -58.77
C THR A 155 0.68 -6.25 -60.28
N ASN A 156 1.23 -5.17 -60.85
CA ASN A 156 1.56 -5.06 -62.27
C ASN A 156 2.97 -5.56 -62.64
N THR A 157 3.85 -5.81 -61.66
CA THR A 157 5.21 -6.31 -61.89
C THR A 157 5.16 -7.69 -62.55
N SER A 158 6.04 -7.99 -63.52
CA SER A 158 6.08 -9.32 -64.13
C SER A 158 6.67 -10.37 -63.19
N VAL A 159 6.31 -11.65 -63.37
CA VAL A 159 6.87 -12.74 -62.56
C VAL A 159 8.38 -12.86 -62.77
N LEU A 160 8.89 -12.54 -63.97
CA LEU A 160 10.33 -12.47 -64.25
C LEU A 160 11.04 -11.43 -63.38
N GLU A 161 10.47 -10.23 -63.26
CA GLU A 161 11.05 -9.17 -62.45
C GLU A 161 10.99 -9.51 -60.95
N VAL A 162 9.91 -10.15 -60.50
CA VAL A 162 9.81 -10.73 -59.16
C VAL A 162 10.92 -11.78 -58.92
N ALA A 163 11.18 -12.66 -59.87
CA ALA A 163 12.26 -13.65 -59.78
C ALA A 163 13.65 -12.98 -59.73
N LYS A 164 13.88 -11.93 -60.54
CA LYS A 164 15.11 -11.12 -60.54
C LYS A 164 15.34 -10.43 -59.18
N GLN A 165 14.28 -9.85 -58.59
CA GLN A 165 14.33 -9.26 -57.27
C GLN A 165 14.65 -10.30 -56.18
N MET A 166 14.02 -11.48 -56.21
CA MET A 166 14.32 -12.58 -55.27
C MET A 166 15.78 -13.02 -55.35
N ALA A 167 16.30 -13.21 -56.57
CA ALA A 167 17.68 -13.63 -56.81
C ALA A 167 18.69 -12.59 -56.32
N THR A 168 18.49 -11.32 -56.70
CA THR A 168 19.41 -10.21 -56.42
C THR A 168 19.44 -9.87 -54.94
N GLN A 169 18.27 -9.74 -54.32
CA GLN A 169 18.14 -9.33 -52.91
C GLN A 169 18.23 -10.51 -51.94
N ARG A 170 18.39 -11.74 -52.45
CA ARG A 170 18.57 -12.96 -51.66
C ARG A 170 17.40 -13.25 -50.70
N LYS A 171 16.17 -12.90 -51.09
CA LYS A 171 14.95 -13.12 -50.31
C LYS A 171 14.14 -14.30 -50.87
N SER A 172 13.50 -15.06 -50.00
CA SER A 172 12.77 -16.29 -50.34
C SER A 172 11.30 -16.06 -50.78
N CYS A 173 10.83 -14.83 -50.65
CA CYS A 173 9.49 -14.39 -51.07
C CYS A 173 9.46 -12.87 -51.26
N ILE A 174 8.46 -12.43 -52.02
CA ILE A 174 8.16 -11.02 -52.27
C ILE A 174 6.67 -10.82 -52.02
N VAL A 175 6.32 -9.82 -51.23
CA VAL A 175 4.94 -9.47 -50.91
C VAL A 175 4.39 -8.57 -52.01
N ILE A 176 3.25 -8.94 -52.57
CA ILE A 176 2.59 -8.18 -53.63
C ILE A 176 1.60 -7.23 -52.99
N CYS A 177 1.73 -5.93 -53.27
CA CYS A 177 0.89 -4.87 -52.73
C CYS A 177 0.16 -4.13 -53.87
N ASN A 178 -1.01 -3.58 -53.56
CA ASN A 178 -1.67 -2.61 -54.45
C ASN A 178 -0.87 -1.30 -54.45
N GLU A 179 -0.79 -0.62 -55.59
CA GLU A 179 -0.12 0.68 -55.71
C GLU A 179 -0.82 1.74 -54.86
N CYS A 180 -0.22 2.10 -53.71
CA CYS A 180 -0.53 3.26 -52.87
C CYS A 180 0.76 3.70 -52.17
N ASP A 181 0.88 5.00 -51.86
CA ASP A 181 2.08 5.74 -51.40
C ASP A 181 3.05 4.98 -50.47
N ASN A 182 4.33 5.35 -50.56
CA ASN A 182 5.51 4.70 -49.93
C ASN A 182 5.40 4.32 -48.44
N ASN A 183 4.44 4.85 -47.67
CA ASN A 183 4.24 4.54 -46.25
C ASN A 183 2.98 3.72 -45.93
N ASN A 184 2.12 3.39 -46.91
CA ASN A 184 0.81 2.77 -46.63
C ASN A 184 0.51 1.59 -47.57
N GLN A 185 1.40 0.60 -47.58
CA GLN A 185 1.32 -0.56 -48.44
C GLN A 185 0.36 -1.61 -47.87
N LYS A 186 -0.74 -1.89 -48.57
CA LYS A 186 -1.66 -2.98 -48.24
C LYS A 186 -1.28 -4.25 -49.01
N PRO A 187 -0.89 -5.33 -48.32
CA PRO A 187 -0.48 -6.57 -48.97
C PRO A 187 -1.71 -7.32 -49.48
N VAL A 188 -1.70 -7.69 -50.76
CA VAL A 188 -2.79 -8.43 -51.43
C VAL A 188 -2.41 -9.86 -51.76
N GLY A 189 -1.12 -10.15 -51.91
CA GLY A 189 -0.65 -11.51 -52.17
C GLY A 189 0.82 -11.69 -51.88
N ILE A 190 1.32 -12.89 -52.13
CA ILE A 190 2.73 -13.22 -51.96
C ILE A 190 3.17 -14.18 -53.07
N ILE A 191 4.36 -13.96 -53.62
CA ILE A 191 5.03 -14.89 -54.54
C ILE A 191 6.30 -15.38 -53.86
N THR A 192 6.62 -16.66 -54.10
CA THR A 192 7.64 -17.34 -53.34
C THR A 192 8.57 -18.18 -54.22
N GLU A 193 9.76 -18.55 -53.73
CA GLU A 193 10.69 -19.41 -54.50
C GLU A 193 10.00 -20.69 -55.01
N ARG A 194 9.16 -21.31 -54.18
CA ARG A 194 8.38 -22.50 -54.54
C ARG A 194 7.39 -22.25 -55.68
N ASP A 195 6.80 -21.06 -55.72
CA ASP A 195 5.87 -20.70 -56.78
C ASP A 195 6.63 -20.51 -58.10
N ILE A 196 7.81 -19.86 -58.06
CA ILE A 196 8.70 -19.78 -59.24
C ILE A 196 9.07 -21.19 -59.75
N VAL A 197 9.40 -22.13 -58.87
CA VAL A 197 9.68 -23.53 -59.26
C VAL A 197 8.47 -24.17 -59.94
N LYS A 198 7.26 -24.00 -59.40
CA LYS A 198 6.03 -24.51 -60.01
C LYS A 198 5.75 -23.88 -61.37
N PHE A 199 5.91 -22.56 -61.49
CA PHE A 199 5.72 -21.83 -62.74
C PHE A 199 6.70 -22.30 -63.81
N GLN A 200 7.96 -22.56 -63.42
CA GLN A 200 9.00 -23.06 -64.31
C GLN A 200 8.72 -24.50 -64.75
N ALA A 201 8.27 -25.36 -63.83
CA ALA A 201 7.82 -26.71 -64.15
C ALA A 201 6.61 -26.73 -65.10
N ALA A 202 5.70 -25.76 -64.94
CA ALA A 202 4.51 -25.59 -65.78
C ALA A 202 4.78 -24.91 -67.14
N GLY A 203 5.98 -24.37 -67.35
CA GLY A 203 6.34 -23.64 -68.59
C GLY A 203 5.64 -22.29 -68.72
N LEU A 204 5.39 -21.59 -67.62
CA LEU A 204 4.77 -20.26 -67.60
C LEU A 204 5.65 -19.23 -68.34
N ASP A 205 5.02 -18.31 -69.09
CA ASP A 205 5.70 -17.13 -69.61
C ASP A 205 5.95 -16.11 -68.50
N PHE A 206 7.16 -16.12 -67.93
CA PHE A 206 7.55 -15.23 -66.84
C PHE A 206 7.58 -13.74 -67.22
N ALA A 207 7.88 -13.42 -68.48
CA ALA A 207 7.98 -12.04 -68.95
C ALA A 207 6.58 -11.44 -69.18
N GLY A 208 5.66 -12.23 -69.76
CA GLY A 208 4.29 -11.81 -70.06
C GLY A 208 3.31 -11.91 -68.88
N THR A 209 3.57 -12.77 -67.89
CA THR A 209 2.66 -12.96 -66.75
C THR A 209 2.90 -11.92 -65.66
N ARG A 210 1.82 -11.26 -65.20
CA ARG A 210 1.85 -10.30 -64.09
C ARG A 210 1.77 -11.00 -62.73
N ALA A 211 2.36 -10.37 -61.71
CA ALA A 211 2.36 -10.86 -60.33
C ALA A 211 0.94 -11.11 -59.79
N ALA A 212 -0.03 -10.24 -60.10
CA ALA A 212 -1.42 -10.41 -59.70
C ALA A 212 -2.06 -11.74 -60.18
N ALA A 213 -1.62 -12.26 -61.34
CA ALA A 213 -2.15 -13.49 -61.91
C ALA A 213 -1.46 -14.76 -61.35
N ALA A 214 -0.32 -14.59 -60.68
CA ALA A 214 0.52 -15.70 -60.20
C ALA A 214 0.63 -15.75 -58.66
N MET A 215 0.32 -14.67 -57.95
CA MET A 215 0.42 -14.61 -56.49
C MET A 215 -0.57 -15.53 -55.79
N SER A 216 -0.20 -15.98 -54.59
CA SER A 216 -1.14 -16.67 -53.70
C SER A 216 -2.19 -15.68 -53.18
N PHE A 217 -3.47 -15.95 -53.44
CA PHE A 217 -4.63 -15.14 -53.05
C PHE A 217 -5.82 -16.04 -52.64
N PRO A 218 -6.62 -15.67 -51.60
CA PRO A 218 -6.50 -14.49 -50.75
C PRO A 218 -5.33 -14.59 -49.77
N LEU A 219 -4.66 -13.46 -49.51
CA LEU A 219 -3.63 -13.39 -48.47
C LEU A 219 -4.30 -13.49 -47.09
N MET A 220 -3.75 -14.33 -46.23
CA MET A 220 -4.16 -14.43 -44.83
C MET A 220 -3.07 -13.81 -43.95
N PRO A 221 -3.19 -12.52 -43.58
CA PRO A 221 -2.19 -11.86 -42.77
C PRO A 221 -2.35 -12.18 -41.27
N LEU A 222 -1.24 -12.11 -40.54
CA LEU A 222 -1.19 -12.24 -39.08
C LEU A 222 -1.18 -10.84 -38.45
N GLN A 223 -1.89 -10.64 -37.34
CA GLN A 223 -1.82 -9.39 -36.59
C GLN A 223 -0.47 -9.23 -35.89
N ALA A 224 0.09 -8.01 -35.84
CA ALA A 224 1.38 -7.74 -35.18
C ALA A 224 1.43 -8.19 -33.70
N LYS A 225 0.29 -8.09 -33.01
CA LYS A 225 0.13 -8.49 -31.60
C LYS A 225 -0.15 -9.98 -31.40
N ALA A 226 -0.31 -10.75 -32.48
CA ALA A 226 -0.55 -12.19 -32.40
C ALA A 226 0.65 -12.90 -31.78
N THR A 227 0.39 -14.01 -31.10
CA THR A 227 1.47 -14.81 -30.50
C THR A 227 2.23 -15.60 -31.56
N LEU A 228 3.49 -15.95 -31.29
CA LEU A 228 4.26 -16.82 -32.18
C LEU A 228 3.70 -18.24 -32.24
N TRP A 229 2.96 -18.66 -31.20
CA TRP A 229 2.18 -19.88 -31.21
C TRP A 229 1.06 -19.83 -32.23
N GLU A 230 0.27 -18.75 -32.26
CA GLU A 230 -0.75 -18.53 -33.30
C GLU A 230 -0.12 -18.51 -34.69
N ALA A 231 1.00 -17.80 -34.87
CA ALA A 231 1.75 -17.81 -36.12
C ALA A 231 2.18 -19.23 -36.53
N HIS A 232 2.66 -20.03 -35.57
CA HIS A 232 3.08 -21.40 -35.81
C HIS A 232 1.90 -22.31 -36.19
N GLN A 233 0.80 -22.25 -35.44
CA GLN A 233 -0.41 -23.03 -35.69
C GLN A 233 -0.98 -22.71 -37.07
N PHE A 234 -1.03 -21.42 -37.41
CA PHE A 234 -1.49 -20.94 -38.71
C PHE A 234 -0.60 -21.47 -39.86
N MET A 235 0.73 -21.43 -39.70
CA MET A 235 1.65 -21.99 -40.68
C MET A 235 1.45 -23.51 -40.87
N GLN A 236 1.17 -24.25 -39.80
CA GLN A 236 0.93 -25.69 -39.85
C GLN A 236 -0.40 -26.03 -40.55
N GLU A 237 -1.48 -25.37 -40.13
CA GLU A 237 -2.83 -25.61 -40.64
C GLU A 237 -2.91 -25.33 -42.14
N HIS A 238 -2.38 -24.18 -42.56
CA HIS A 238 -2.41 -23.78 -43.97
C HIS A 238 -1.21 -24.30 -44.78
N ARG A 239 -0.30 -25.06 -44.16
CA ARG A 239 0.92 -25.63 -44.77
C ARG A 239 1.77 -24.58 -45.51
N ILE A 240 1.86 -23.38 -44.93
CA ILE A 240 2.64 -22.26 -45.44
C ILE A 240 3.86 -22.00 -44.56
N ARG A 241 4.91 -21.42 -45.15
CA ARG A 241 6.23 -21.24 -44.49
C ARG A 241 6.51 -19.80 -44.04
N ARG A 242 5.58 -18.90 -44.32
CA ARG A 242 5.74 -17.45 -44.17
C ARG A 242 4.38 -16.80 -44.03
N LEU A 243 4.30 -15.84 -43.12
CA LEU A 243 3.10 -15.08 -42.81
C LEU A 243 3.42 -13.60 -42.94
N VAL A 244 2.61 -12.91 -43.72
CA VAL A 244 2.66 -11.45 -43.79
C VAL A 244 2.04 -10.91 -42.50
N VAL A 245 2.75 -10.05 -41.80
CA VAL A 245 2.28 -9.41 -40.58
C VAL A 245 1.72 -8.04 -40.94
N VAL A 246 0.54 -7.73 -40.42
CA VAL A 246 -0.13 -6.44 -40.59
C VAL A 246 -0.41 -5.77 -39.26
N ASP A 247 -0.50 -4.44 -39.28
CA ASP A 247 -0.98 -3.65 -38.16
C ASP A 247 -2.52 -3.70 -38.03
N GLU A 248 -3.06 -2.98 -37.04
CA GLU A 248 -4.51 -2.87 -36.81
C GLU A 248 -5.26 -2.23 -38.01
N GLY A 249 -4.57 -1.45 -38.85
CA GLY A 249 -5.12 -0.85 -40.07
C GLY A 249 -5.05 -1.75 -41.31
N GLY A 250 -4.46 -2.95 -41.19
CA GLY A 250 -4.24 -3.88 -42.29
C GLY A 250 -3.08 -3.50 -43.22
N TYR A 251 -2.18 -2.63 -42.77
CA TYR A 251 -0.96 -2.25 -43.50
C TYR A 251 0.19 -3.18 -43.17
N LEU A 252 1.11 -3.35 -44.12
CA LEU A 252 2.26 -4.22 -43.99
C LEU A 252 3.18 -3.76 -42.84
N ALA A 253 3.25 -4.57 -41.78
CA ALA A 253 4.12 -4.33 -40.63
C ALA A 253 5.41 -5.17 -40.69
N GLY A 254 5.35 -6.36 -41.29
CA GLY A 254 6.52 -7.22 -41.41
C GLY A 254 6.22 -8.59 -42.01
N ILE A 255 7.18 -9.50 -41.92
CA ILE A 255 7.00 -10.91 -42.27
C ILE A 255 7.60 -11.81 -41.20
N VAL A 256 6.84 -12.83 -40.81
CA VAL A 256 7.31 -13.91 -39.94
C VAL A 256 7.57 -15.12 -40.81
N THR A 257 8.78 -15.68 -40.74
CA THR A 257 9.17 -16.87 -41.49
C THR A 257 9.39 -18.05 -40.55
N GLN A 258 9.37 -19.26 -41.11
CA GLN A 258 9.76 -20.46 -40.36
C GLN A 258 11.16 -20.36 -39.74
N SER A 259 12.13 -19.72 -40.42
CA SER A 259 13.47 -19.51 -39.87
C SER A 259 13.44 -18.57 -38.67
N THR A 260 12.67 -17.48 -38.74
CA THR A 260 12.50 -16.53 -37.63
C THR A 260 11.91 -17.20 -36.39
N LEU A 261 10.92 -18.10 -36.56
CA LEU A 261 10.36 -18.89 -35.46
C LEU A 261 11.37 -19.86 -34.81
N LEU A 262 12.31 -20.41 -35.60
CA LEU A 262 13.38 -21.27 -35.07
C LEU A 262 14.47 -20.46 -34.36
N HIS A 263 14.73 -19.22 -34.78
CA HIS A 263 15.66 -18.33 -34.10
C HIS A 263 15.17 -17.92 -32.70
N ALA A 264 13.86 -17.78 -32.51
CA ALA A 264 13.27 -17.55 -31.18
C ALA A 264 13.50 -18.71 -30.18
N LEU A 265 13.98 -19.85 -30.66
CA LEU A 265 14.29 -21.06 -29.88
C LEU A 265 15.81 -21.31 -29.76
N ASP A 266 16.66 -20.32 -30.08
CA ASP A 266 18.12 -20.46 -30.09
C ASP A 266 18.69 -20.60 -28.65
N PRO A 267 19.43 -21.67 -28.34
CA PRO A 267 20.11 -21.84 -27.05
C PRO A 267 21.10 -20.74 -26.71
N VAL A 268 21.62 -19.97 -27.67
CA VAL A 268 22.54 -18.85 -27.38
C VAL A 268 21.80 -17.68 -26.72
N GLU A 269 20.57 -17.37 -27.15
CA GLU A 269 19.71 -16.41 -26.44
C GLU A 269 19.21 -17.00 -25.12
N MET A 270 18.93 -18.31 -25.06
CA MET A 270 18.53 -18.95 -23.81
C MET A 270 19.67 -19.06 -22.80
N HIS A 271 20.90 -19.38 -23.21
CA HIS A 271 22.07 -19.40 -22.33
C HIS A 271 22.42 -18.00 -21.85
N ALA A 272 22.40 -16.98 -22.71
CA ALA A 272 22.66 -15.61 -22.28
C ALA A 272 21.62 -15.13 -21.24
N ASN A 273 20.34 -15.49 -21.43
CA ASN A 273 19.29 -15.17 -20.46
C ASN A 273 19.39 -16.02 -19.18
N VAL A 274 19.81 -17.29 -19.27
CA VAL A 274 20.02 -18.15 -18.11
C VAL A 274 21.26 -17.72 -17.32
N GLU A 275 22.35 -17.31 -17.96
CA GLU A 275 23.52 -16.71 -17.29
C GLU A 275 23.12 -15.41 -16.61
N LEU A 276 22.41 -14.51 -17.30
CA LEU A 276 21.92 -13.26 -16.71
C LEU A 276 20.98 -13.52 -15.52
N LEU A 277 20.10 -14.51 -15.63
CA LEU A 277 19.23 -14.94 -14.52
C LEU A 277 20.03 -15.57 -13.39
N GLN A 278 21.04 -16.38 -13.67
CA GLN A 278 21.91 -16.99 -12.65
C GLN A 278 22.73 -15.92 -11.92
N GLU A 279 23.24 -14.92 -12.63
CA GLU A 279 23.96 -13.79 -12.07
C GLU A 279 23.04 -12.92 -11.20
N THR A 280 21.83 -12.63 -11.70
CA THR A 280 20.79 -11.92 -10.93
C THR A 280 20.35 -12.70 -9.69
N VAL A 281 20.20 -14.02 -9.80
CA VAL A 281 19.86 -14.89 -8.66
C VAL A 281 21.02 -14.93 -7.65
N ALA A 282 22.27 -14.94 -8.10
CA ALA A 282 23.43 -14.90 -7.23
C ALA A 282 23.56 -13.56 -6.48
N GLU A 283 23.33 -12.44 -7.16
CA GLU A 283 23.28 -11.10 -6.55
C GLU A 283 22.15 -10.99 -5.53
N ASN A 284 20.94 -11.43 -5.89
CA ASN A 284 19.80 -11.44 -4.99
C ASN A 284 20.04 -12.35 -3.77
N LEU A 285 20.69 -13.51 -3.93
CA LEU A 285 21.05 -14.39 -2.81
C LEU A 285 22.07 -13.73 -1.87
N LEU A 286 23.02 -12.96 -2.41
CA LEU A 286 24.00 -12.21 -1.62
C LEU A 286 23.31 -11.07 -0.84
N GLU A 287 22.42 -10.33 -1.48
CA GLU A 287 21.66 -9.25 -0.85
C GLU A 287 20.70 -9.78 0.22
N LEU A 288 20.00 -10.87 -0.07
CA LEU A 288 19.13 -11.56 0.90
C LEU A 288 19.94 -12.02 2.12
N LYS A 289 21.16 -12.51 1.92
CA LYS A 289 22.03 -12.93 3.03
C LYS A 289 22.46 -11.75 3.91
N LYS A 290 22.81 -10.60 3.31
CA LYS A 290 23.12 -9.36 4.04
C LYS A 290 21.91 -8.86 4.85
N VAL A 291 20.73 -8.85 4.23
CA VAL A 291 19.49 -8.45 4.90
C VAL A 291 19.14 -9.40 6.05
N ASN A 292 19.33 -10.70 5.86
CA ASN A 292 19.09 -11.69 6.91
C ASN A 292 20.07 -11.53 8.09
N GLU A 293 21.35 -11.26 7.83
CA GLU A 293 22.32 -10.94 8.89
C GLU A 293 21.95 -9.65 9.64
N GLN A 294 21.43 -8.64 8.93
CA GLN A 294 20.98 -7.41 9.55
C GLN A 294 19.72 -7.62 10.41
N LEU A 295 18.76 -8.40 9.92
CA LEU A 295 17.57 -8.79 10.67
C LEU A 295 17.91 -9.62 11.91
N GLN A 296 18.89 -10.51 11.83
CA GLN A 296 19.37 -11.27 13.00
C GLN A 296 19.97 -10.37 14.07
N LYS A 297 20.78 -9.36 13.67
CA LYS A 297 21.31 -8.36 14.61
C LYS A 297 20.19 -7.53 15.25
N GLU A 298 19.20 -7.13 14.47
CA GLU A 298 18.08 -6.34 14.96
C GLU A 298 17.15 -7.15 15.87
N ALA A 299 16.95 -8.43 15.58
CA ALA A 299 16.26 -9.37 16.46
C ALA A 299 16.99 -9.48 17.81
N LEU A 300 18.32 -9.67 17.80
CA LEU A 300 19.12 -9.73 19.02
C LEU A 300 18.99 -8.43 19.86
N ARG A 301 19.06 -7.27 19.20
CA ARG A 301 18.91 -5.96 19.84
C ARG A 301 17.52 -5.75 20.43
N ARG A 302 16.47 -6.27 19.78
CA ARG A 302 15.10 -6.25 20.33
C ARG A 302 15.01 -7.07 21.61
N THR A 303 15.61 -8.26 21.64
CA THR A 303 15.63 -9.10 22.84
C THR A 303 16.34 -8.41 24.01
N GLU A 304 17.46 -7.72 23.75
CA GLU A 304 18.17 -6.93 24.77
C GLU A 304 17.31 -5.78 25.31
N ILE A 305 16.60 -5.06 24.45
CA ILE A 305 15.70 -3.97 24.85
C ILE A 305 14.50 -4.51 25.65
N GLU A 306 13.92 -5.64 25.25
CA GLU A 306 12.82 -6.29 25.97
C GLU A 306 13.26 -6.71 27.39
N GLU A 307 14.47 -7.22 27.54
CA GLU A 307 15.02 -7.58 28.85
C GLU A 307 15.29 -6.35 29.73
N GLN A 308 15.80 -5.26 29.14
CA GLN A 308 15.95 -3.98 29.85
C GLN A 308 14.60 -3.40 30.28
N LEU A 309 13.59 -3.43 29.42
CA LEU A 309 12.23 -2.98 29.74
C LEU A 309 11.60 -3.84 30.85
N ARG A 310 11.83 -5.15 30.85
CA ARG A 310 11.36 -6.04 31.93
C ARG A 310 11.95 -5.64 33.27
N LEU A 311 13.28 -5.47 33.34
CA LEU A 311 13.98 -5.02 34.56
C LEU A 311 13.52 -3.64 35.02
N LEU A 312 13.31 -2.70 34.09
CA LEU A 312 12.81 -1.37 34.42
C LEU A 312 11.38 -1.42 34.97
N ASN A 313 10.49 -2.21 34.37
CA ASN A 313 9.12 -2.39 34.85
C ASN A 313 9.08 -3.03 36.24
N GLU A 314 9.90 -4.05 36.50
CA GLU A 314 10.00 -4.68 37.83
C GLU A 314 10.41 -3.65 38.90
N ASN A 315 11.39 -2.79 38.61
CA ASN A 315 11.81 -1.71 39.51
C ASN A 315 10.70 -0.66 39.69
N LEU A 316 10.02 -0.28 38.62
CA LEU A 316 8.93 0.69 38.68
C LEU A 316 7.75 0.18 39.50
N GLU A 317 7.39 -1.10 39.38
CA GLU A 317 6.37 -1.76 40.20
C GLU A 317 6.76 -1.76 41.68
N GLU A 318 8.04 -2.00 41.99
CA GLU A 318 8.55 -1.94 43.37
C GLU A 318 8.45 -0.52 43.95
N GLN A 319 8.84 0.50 43.17
CA GLN A 319 8.69 1.90 43.56
C GLN A 319 7.22 2.29 43.78
N ILE A 320 6.32 1.87 42.88
CA ILE A 320 4.88 2.12 43.02
C ILE A 320 4.36 1.48 44.32
N LYS A 321 4.76 0.24 44.64
CA LYS A 321 4.37 -0.41 45.90
C LYS A 321 4.83 0.37 47.11
N LEU A 322 6.11 0.78 47.15
CA LEU A 322 6.67 1.58 48.25
C LEU A 322 5.93 2.91 48.41
N ARG A 323 5.72 3.63 47.31
CA ARG A 323 5.06 4.94 47.34
C ARG A 323 3.58 4.85 47.70
N THR A 324 2.90 3.78 47.27
CA THR A 324 1.51 3.50 47.67
C THR A 324 1.42 3.26 49.17
N LEU A 325 2.37 2.52 49.75
CA LEU A 325 2.42 2.26 51.19
C LEU A 325 2.62 3.56 51.99
N GLU A 326 3.52 4.43 51.52
CA GLU A 326 3.79 5.73 52.11
C GLU A 326 2.57 6.66 52.06
N LEU A 327 1.86 6.69 50.93
CA LEU A 327 0.62 7.45 50.76
C LEU A 327 -0.51 6.93 51.66
N ILE A 328 -0.64 5.61 51.85
CA ILE A 328 -1.62 5.02 52.77
C ILE A 328 -1.32 5.46 54.21
N ASN A 329 -0.06 5.41 54.64
CA ASN A 329 0.35 5.86 55.98
C ASN A 329 0.08 7.36 56.18
N THR A 330 0.46 8.18 55.20
CA THR A 330 0.24 9.63 55.25
C THR A 330 -1.25 9.97 55.31
N ASN A 331 -2.08 9.31 54.50
CA ASN A 331 -3.54 9.49 54.53
C ASN A 331 -4.15 9.06 55.87
N SER A 332 -3.66 7.98 56.47
CA SER A 332 -4.10 7.54 57.81
C SER A 332 -3.78 8.60 58.87
N GLN A 333 -2.59 9.19 58.80
CA GLN A 333 -2.16 10.25 59.71
C GLN A 333 -2.96 11.54 59.52
N LEU A 334 -3.16 11.99 58.27
CA LEU A 334 -3.99 13.15 57.96
C LEU A 334 -5.44 12.97 58.41
N LYS A 335 -6.01 11.77 58.24
CA LYS A 335 -7.36 11.47 58.76
C LYS A 335 -7.44 11.64 60.27
N LYS A 336 -6.40 11.22 61.00
CA LYS A 336 -6.33 11.40 62.46
C LYS A 336 -6.24 12.88 62.83
N GLU A 337 -5.39 13.65 62.16
CA GLU A 337 -5.27 15.10 62.39
C GLU A 337 -6.56 15.86 62.07
N ILE A 338 -7.27 15.49 61.00
CA ILE A 338 -8.59 16.07 60.67
C ILE A 338 -9.59 15.76 61.79
N GLN A 339 -9.59 14.54 62.31
CA GLN A 339 -10.47 14.15 63.41
C GLN A 339 -10.15 14.94 64.70
N ASP A 340 -8.87 15.07 65.04
CA ASP A 340 -8.41 15.84 66.21
C ASP A 340 -8.71 17.34 66.06
N ARG A 341 -8.64 17.87 64.84
CA ARG A 341 -9.03 19.25 64.56
C ARG A 341 -10.54 19.46 64.69
N ALA A 342 -11.34 18.50 64.21
CA ALA A 342 -12.81 18.57 64.32
C ALA A 342 -13.27 18.54 65.78
N THR A 343 -12.61 17.77 66.66
CA THR A 343 -12.92 17.76 68.10
C THR A 343 -12.53 19.07 68.77
N ALA A 344 -11.36 19.63 68.45
CA ALA A 344 -10.93 20.93 68.95
C ALA A 344 -11.87 22.07 68.51
N GLU A 345 -12.29 22.08 67.24
CA GLU A 345 -13.25 23.07 66.72
C GLU A 345 -14.62 22.98 67.42
N ALA A 346 -15.09 21.78 67.74
CA ALA A 346 -16.33 21.58 68.50
C ALA A 346 -16.20 22.13 69.94
N GLU A 347 -15.05 21.94 70.58
CA GLU A 347 -14.80 22.46 71.93
C GLU A 347 -14.68 23.99 71.94
N VAL A 348 -13.99 24.58 70.96
CA VAL A 348 -13.94 26.04 70.77
C VAL A 348 -15.35 26.59 70.57
N ARG A 349 -16.19 25.97 69.74
CA ARG A 349 -17.60 26.41 69.55
C ARG A 349 -18.39 26.37 70.85
N ARG A 350 -18.21 25.32 71.67
CA ARG A 350 -18.87 25.22 72.98
C ARG A 350 -18.42 26.35 73.92
N LEU A 351 -17.12 26.57 74.03
CA LEU A 351 -16.55 27.63 74.86
C LEU A 351 -17.00 29.02 74.39
N ASN A 352 -17.08 29.23 73.08
CA ASN A 352 -17.53 30.51 72.52
C ASN A 352 -19.01 30.77 72.85
N THR A 353 -19.85 29.74 72.77
CA THR A 353 -21.28 29.84 73.18
C THR A 353 -21.42 30.18 74.67
N GLU A 354 -20.60 29.55 75.52
CA GLU A 354 -20.58 29.84 76.96
C GLU A 354 -20.08 31.27 77.25
N LEU A 355 -19.06 31.72 76.52
CA LEU A 355 -18.55 33.08 76.62
C LEU A 355 -19.60 34.09 76.19
N GLU A 356 -20.28 33.88 75.06
CA GLU A 356 -21.38 34.72 74.58
C GLU A 356 -22.49 34.83 75.62
N GLN A 357 -22.85 33.73 76.28
CA GLN A 357 -23.82 33.73 77.37
C GLN A 357 -23.34 34.56 78.57
N ARG A 358 -22.09 34.38 79.01
CA ARG A 358 -21.51 35.19 80.10
C ARG A 358 -21.43 36.67 79.73
N VAL A 359 -21.06 36.99 78.49
CA VAL A 359 -21.01 38.37 77.98
C VAL A 359 -22.41 38.98 78.01
N LEU A 360 -23.45 38.24 77.60
CA LEU A 360 -24.84 38.70 77.67
C LEU A 360 -25.27 38.99 79.11
N GLU A 361 -25.01 38.06 80.03
CA GLU A 361 -25.29 38.24 81.47
C GLU A 361 -24.57 39.47 82.03
N ARG A 362 -23.30 39.66 81.67
CA ARG A 362 -22.50 40.81 82.13
C ARG A 362 -22.95 42.12 81.50
N THR A 363 -23.37 42.11 80.24
CA THR A 363 -23.90 43.28 79.55
C THR A 363 -25.19 43.76 80.20
N VAL A 364 -26.09 42.84 80.59
CA VAL A 364 -27.31 43.18 81.34
C VAL A 364 -26.97 43.78 82.71
N GLN A 365 -25.99 43.21 83.41
CA GLN A 365 -25.57 43.71 84.72
C GLN A 365 -24.88 45.08 84.64
N LEU A 366 -24.04 45.28 83.63
CA LEU A 366 -23.41 46.57 83.33
C LEU A 366 -24.42 47.62 82.90
N ALA A 367 -25.45 47.26 82.12
CA ALA A 367 -26.52 48.18 81.74
C ALA A 367 -27.29 48.69 82.97
N ALA A 368 -27.60 47.82 83.92
CA ALA A 368 -28.22 48.22 85.19
C ALA A 368 -27.32 49.16 86.00
N SER A 369 -26.02 48.85 86.11
CA SER A 369 -25.05 49.70 86.83
C SER A 369 -24.78 51.03 86.12
N ASN A 370 -24.78 51.05 84.78
CA ASN A 370 -24.66 52.28 83.99
C ASN A 370 -25.88 53.18 84.12
N GLN A 371 -27.08 52.61 84.30
CA GLN A 371 -28.28 53.41 84.55
C GLN A 371 -28.22 54.13 85.90
N GLU A 372 -27.60 53.51 86.92
CA GLU A 372 -27.31 54.15 88.21
C GLU A 372 -26.23 55.25 88.08
N LEU A 373 -25.15 54.98 87.34
CA LEU A 373 -24.06 55.94 87.11
C LEU A 373 -24.45 57.10 86.19
N GLN A 374 -25.33 56.89 85.20
CA GLN A 374 -25.85 57.95 84.33
C GLN A 374 -26.68 58.98 85.11
N GLN A 375 -27.32 58.56 86.20
CA GLN A 375 -27.99 59.47 87.13
C GLN A 375 -26.99 60.38 87.86
N GLU A 376 -25.75 59.91 88.06
CA GLU A 376 -24.68 60.61 88.80
C GLU A 376 -23.78 61.46 87.89
N ILE A 377 -23.61 61.06 86.62
CA ILE A 377 -22.74 61.72 85.63
C ILE A 377 -23.44 62.92 84.97
N SER A 378 -24.77 62.96 84.93
CA SER A 378 -25.55 64.09 84.38
C SER A 378 -25.24 65.43 85.05
N ASP A 379 -24.70 65.43 86.27
CA ASP A 379 -24.34 66.63 87.02
C ASP A 379 -22.92 67.15 86.70
N ARG A 380 -22.07 66.37 86.01
CA ARG A 380 -20.64 66.69 85.83
C ARG A 380 -20.22 67.14 84.42
N GLN A 381 -21.08 67.02 83.40
CA GLN A 381 -20.64 67.03 81.99
C GLN A 381 -20.72 68.37 81.22
N LEU A 382 -21.25 69.47 81.78
CA LEU A 382 -21.55 70.66 80.95
C LEU A 382 -20.34 71.56 80.55
N LEU A 383 -19.11 71.31 81.02
CA LEU A 383 -17.98 72.24 80.73
C LEU A 383 -16.75 71.63 80.03
N GLU A 384 -16.61 70.30 79.92
CA GLU A 384 -15.40 69.66 79.36
C GLU A 384 -15.49 69.34 77.85
N GLU A 385 -16.68 69.43 77.25
CA GLU A 385 -16.98 68.83 75.94
C GLU A 385 -16.51 69.59 74.69
N LYS A 386 -16.15 70.88 74.78
CA LYS A 386 -15.83 71.68 73.57
C LYS A 386 -14.36 71.82 73.21
N LEU A 387 -13.43 71.44 74.07
CA LEU A 387 -12.00 71.57 73.79
C LEU A 387 -11.34 70.21 73.44
N HIS A 388 -11.81 69.10 74.02
CA HIS A 388 -11.18 67.78 73.88
C HIS A 388 -11.54 67.02 72.57
N PHE A 389 -12.67 67.36 71.93
CA PHE A 389 -13.19 66.66 70.74
C PHE A 389 -12.36 66.93 69.46
N SER A 390 -11.69 68.08 69.36
CA SER A 390 -10.87 68.43 68.20
C SER A 390 -9.48 67.77 68.25
N GLU A 391 -8.86 67.68 69.42
CA GLU A 391 -7.52 67.10 69.59
C GLU A 391 -7.52 65.57 69.51
N SER A 392 -8.51 64.90 70.11
CA SER A 392 -8.59 63.43 70.07
C SER A 392 -8.90 62.88 68.67
N LYS A 393 -9.57 63.66 67.80
CA LYS A 393 -9.94 63.23 66.45
C LYS A 393 -8.73 63.12 65.53
N VAL A 394 -7.81 64.08 65.58
CA VAL A 394 -6.59 64.07 64.75
C VAL A 394 -5.63 62.98 65.25
N ARG A 395 -5.48 62.83 66.57
CA ARG A 395 -4.61 61.80 67.17
C ARG A 395 -5.09 60.37 66.88
N ALA A 396 -6.39 60.11 66.94
CA ALA A 396 -6.96 58.80 66.60
C ALA A 396 -6.79 58.43 65.11
N VAL A 397 -6.77 59.42 64.20
CA VAL A 397 -6.54 59.18 62.76
C VAL A 397 -5.08 58.76 62.53
N PHE A 398 -4.12 59.42 63.17
CA PHE A 398 -2.70 59.08 63.05
C PHE A 398 -2.34 57.76 63.74
N GLU A 399 -2.92 57.47 64.92
CA GLU A 399 -2.70 56.18 65.62
C GLU A 399 -3.31 54.97 64.89
N ALA A 400 -4.31 55.18 64.03
CA ALA A 400 -4.93 54.13 63.22
C ALA A 400 -4.26 53.92 61.85
N MET A 401 -3.34 54.79 61.43
CA MET A 401 -2.63 54.66 60.15
C MET A 401 -1.49 53.65 60.26
N THR A 402 -1.40 52.76 59.26
CA THR A 402 -0.30 51.79 59.13
C THR A 402 0.81 52.25 58.19
N ASP A 403 0.57 53.32 57.43
CA ASP A 403 1.55 53.93 56.52
C ASP A 403 2.46 54.86 57.33
N ILE A 404 3.76 54.85 57.06
CA ILE A 404 4.72 55.75 57.72
C ILE A 404 4.56 57.13 57.12
N VAL A 405 4.28 58.14 57.95
CA VAL A 405 4.13 59.53 57.52
C VAL A 405 5.22 60.38 58.15
N MET A 406 5.92 61.18 57.35
CA MET A 406 6.95 62.12 57.82
C MET A 406 6.71 63.49 57.20
N VAL A 407 6.88 64.55 57.99
CA VAL A 407 6.94 65.92 57.47
C VAL A 407 8.38 66.41 57.55
N LEU A 408 8.92 66.88 56.42
CA LEU A 408 10.29 67.36 56.27
C LEU A 408 10.27 68.86 55.98
N ASP A 409 11.09 69.64 56.68
CA ASP A 409 11.28 71.06 56.42
C ASP A 409 12.21 71.32 55.20
N SER A 410 12.33 72.59 54.81
CA SER A 410 13.22 73.05 53.71
C SER A 410 14.72 72.74 53.90
N GLN A 411 15.13 72.26 55.08
CA GLN A 411 16.49 71.86 55.42
C GLN A 411 16.63 70.33 55.57
N GLY A 412 15.54 69.57 55.40
CA GLY A 412 15.50 68.12 55.45
C GLY A 412 15.36 67.53 56.85
N ASN A 413 15.00 68.35 57.84
CA ASN A 413 14.75 67.89 59.20
C ASN A 413 13.35 67.30 59.33
N ILE A 414 13.23 66.18 60.05
CA ILE A 414 11.94 65.55 60.36
C ILE A 414 11.25 66.36 61.48
N GLU A 415 10.19 67.09 61.11
CA GLU A 415 9.38 67.90 62.03
C GLU A 415 8.29 67.08 62.76
N VAL A 416 7.67 66.13 62.05
CA VAL A 416 6.57 65.32 62.58
C VAL A 416 6.67 63.89 62.06
N LEU A 417 6.62 62.93 62.99
CA LEU A 417 6.54 61.49 62.73
C LEU A 417 5.38 60.90 63.54
N PRO A 418 4.14 60.88 63.01
CA PRO A 418 2.96 60.59 63.81
C PRO A 418 2.60 59.09 63.86
N THR A 419 3.53 58.19 63.51
CA THR A 419 3.26 56.73 63.39
C THR A 419 4.12 55.89 64.35
N ASN A 420 3.58 54.75 64.76
CA ASN A 420 4.28 53.75 65.58
C ASN A 420 5.41 53.09 64.75
N THR A 421 6.65 53.53 64.94
CA THR A 421 7.84 53.04 64.23
C THR A 421 8.39 51.72 64.76
N ALA A 422 7.76 51.11 65.78
CA ALA A 422 8.22 49.88 66.45
C ALA A 422 8.35 48.65 65.53
N ALA A 423 7.84 48.70 64.29
CA ALA A 423 7.98 47.63 63.30
C ALA A 423 9.24 47.77 62.41
N VAL A 424 9.92 48.92 62.43
CA VAL A 424 11.04 49.26 61.53
C VAL A 424 12.30 49.72 62.29
N TYR A 425 12.17 50.34 63.46
CA TYR A 425 13.29 50.82 64.28
C TYR A 425 13.17 50.43 65.76
N GLU A 426 14.30 50.46 66.50
CA GLU A 426 14.33 50.17 67.94
C GLU A 426 13.60 51.24 68.79
N PRO A 427 12.96 50.88 69.93
CA PRO A 427 12.00 51.73 70.61
C PRO A 427 12.54 53.00 71.30
N ASP A 428 13.85 53.18 71.41
CA ASP A 428 14.50 54.25 72.22
C ASP A 428 15.24 55.33 71.38
N CYS A 429 14.95 55.45 70.07
CA CYS A 429 15.57 56.48 69.21
C CYS A 429 14.71 57.75 69.13
N ASP A 430 15.26 58.93 69.44
CA ASP A 430 14.58 60.23 69.26
C ASP A 430 14.64 60.63 67.77
N LEU A 431 13.63 60.19 67.01
CA LEU A 431 13.59 60.31 65.55
C LEU A 431 13.20 61.72 65.06
N VAL A 432 12.62 62.55 65.94
CA VAL A 432 12.29 63.94 65.63
C VAL A 432 13.55 64.76 65.88
N SER A 433 13.98 65.56 64.90
CA SER A 433 15.30 66.25 64.79
C SER A 433 16.40 65.52 64.00
N LEU A 434 16.13 64.37 63.40
CA LEU A 434 17.05 63.75 62.42
C LEU A 434 16.86 64.36 61.03
N THR A 435 17.93 64.40 60.24
CA THR A 435 17.85 64.70 58.81
C THR A 435 17.42 63.47 58.03
N VAL A 436 16.74 63.66 56.89
CA VAL A 436 16.26 62.55 56.05
C VAL A 436 17.39 61.59 55.62
N GLU A 437 18.60 62.11 55.48
CA GLU A 437 19.81 61.34 55.14
C GLU A 437 20.20 60.35 56.26
N HIS A 438 20.05 60.76 57.52
CA HIS A 438 20.31 59.88 58.68
C HIS A 438 19.20 58.86 58.91
N PHE A 439 17.99 59.12 58.38
CA PHE A 439 16.85 58.23 58.56
C PHE A 439 16.95 56.95 57.71
N PHE A 440 17.52 57.03 56.50
CA PHE A 440 17.55 55.92 55.53
C PHE A 440 18.81 55.02 55.57
N ASP A 441 19.75 55.29 56.49
CA ASP A 441 20.94 54.48 56.85
C ASP A 441 21.46 53.48 55.78
N ASP A 442 21.90 53.94 54.58
CA ASP A 442 22.97 53.29 53.79
C ASP A 442 23.47 54.06 52.53
N ASP A 443 24.74 53.82 52.20
CA ASP A 443 25.61 53.99 51.00
C ASP A 443 25.37 55.03 49.86
N ASN A 444 24.24 55.75 49.71
CA ASN A 444 24.10 56.78 48.65
C ASN A 444 23.13 57.94 49.03
N PRO A 445 23.56 58.89 49.88
CA PRO A 445 22.68 59.92 50.48
C PRO A 445 22.14 60.98 49.50
N ASP A 446 22.81 61.19 48.37
CA ASP A 446 22.50 62.29 47.43
C ASP A 446 21.18 62.07 46.64
N ASP A 447 20.65 60.84 46.56
CA ASP A 447 19.50 60.50 45.71
C ASP A 447 18.13 60.83 46.33
N TRP A 448 17.98 60.72 47.66
CA TRP A 448 16.70 60.97 48.34
C TRP A 448 16.37 62.46 48.47
N TRP A 449 17.40 63.26 48.75
CA TRP A 449 17.26 64.71 48.86
C TRP A 449 16.89 65.35 47.51
N MET A 450 17.43 64.82 46.41
CA MET A 450 17.06 65.21 45.05
C MET A 450 15.56 65.05 44.77
N LEU A 451 14.92 63.97 45.25
CA LEU A 451 13.48 63.74 45.10
C LEU A 451 12.65 64.75 45.92
N VAL A 452 13.13 65.13 47.11
CA VAL A 452 12.50 66.17 47.96
C VAL A 452 12.63 67.56 47.32
N LEU A 453 13.82 67.92 46.84
CA LEU A 453 14.07 69.17 46.12
C LEU A 453 13.23 69.25 44.84
N GLN A 454 13.11 68.16 44.10
CA GLN A 454 12.27 68.10 42.91
C GLN A 454 10.81 68.45 43.24
N VAL A 455 10.25 67.95 44.36
CA VAL A 455 8.87 68.27 44.78
C VAL A 455 8.75 69.74 45.20
N LEU A 456 9.72 70.29 45.93
CA LEU A 456 9.72 71.69 46.36
C LEU A 456 9.82 72.67 45.18
N GLU A 457 10.64 72.36 44.17
CA GLU A 457 10.81 73.19 42.98
C GLU A 457 9.65 73.06 41.99
N THR A 458 9.20 71.83 41.72
CA THR A 458 8.18 71.57 40.70
C THR A 458 6.74 71.66 41.23
N GLN A 459 6.56 71.63 42.56
CA GLN A 459 5.27 71.53 43.24
C GLN A 459 4.41 70.32 42.82
N GLN A 460 5.02 69.29 42.23
CA GLN A 460 4.34 68.07 41.81
C GLN A 460 4.68 66.90 42.74
N THR A 461 3.69 66.02 42.95
CA THR A 461 3.86 64.80 43.74
C THR A 461 4.76 63.80 43.01
N VAL A 462 5.75 63.25 43.71
CA VAL A 462 6.65 62.22 43.19
C VAL A 462 6.35 60.89 43.89
N ASN A 463 6.25 59.82 43.10
CA ASN A 463 5.98 58.47 43.61
C ASN A 463 7.06 57.50 43.12
N PHE A 464 7.51 56.58 43.99
CA PHE A 464 8.52 55.58 43.64
C PHE A 464 8.47 54.38 44.59
N ASP A 465 8.99 53.24 44.13
CA ASP A 465 9.24 52.05 44.96
C ASP A 465 10.70 52.06 45.41
N TYR A 466 10.96 51.71 46.66
CA TYR A 466 12.32 51.54 47.20
C TYR A 466 12.35 50.38 48.20
N SER A 467 13.54 49.84 48.47
CA SER A 467 13.75 48.85 49.52
C SER A 467 14.69 49.37 50.58
N LEU A 468 14.45 48.93 51.83
CA LEU A 468 15.34 49.17 52.97
C LEU A 468 15.75 47.83 53.56
N THR A 469 17.01 47.73 53.96
CA THR A 469 17.55 46.55 54.63
C THR A 469 17.54 46.83 56.13
N VAL A 470 16.69 46.12 56.88
CA VAL A 470 16.62 46.24 58.34
C VAL A 470 17.08 44.90 58.94
N GLY A 471 18.30 44.86 59.47
CA GLY A 471 18.97 43.61 59.86
C GLY A 471 19.26 42.72 58.65
N ASP A 472 18.85 41.45 58.68
CA ASP A 472 19.00 40.49 57.57
C ASP A 472 17.79 40.47 56.60
N ARG A 473 16.86 41.43 56.70
CA ARG A 473 15.59 41.42 55.93
C ARG A 473 15.45 42.65 55.05
N GLU A 474 15.18 42.43 53.77
CA GLU A 474 14.81 43.47 52.82
C GLU A 474 13.29 43.74 52.90
N ILE A 475 12.90 45.00 53.07
CA ILE A 475 11.51 45.45 53.15
C ILE A 475 11.26 46.46 52.02
N TRP A 476 10.22 46.23 51.22
CA TRP A 476 9.84 47.08 50.10
C TRP A 476 8.76 48.08 50.48
N PHE A 477 8.93 49.32 50.05
CA PHE A 477 8.02 50.43 50.29
C PHE A 477 7.64 51.13 48.99
N TYR A 478 6.39 51.55 48.91
CA TYR A 478 5.92 52.55 47.95
C TYR A 478 5.90 53.91 48.66
N ALA A 479 6.67 54.88 48.18
CA ALA A 479 6.70 56.25 48.69
C ALA A 479 5.93 57.21 47.80
N CYS A 480 5.30 58.18 48.45
CA CYS A 480 4.67 59.35 47.84
C CYS A 480 5.16 60.61 48.58
N ILE A 481 5.79 61.54 47.87
CA ILE A 481 6.27 62.82 48.40
C ILE A 481 5.43 63.94 47.79
N SER A 482 4.86 64.81 48.62
CA SER A 482 4.04 65.94 48.16
C SER A 482 4.24 67.20 49.02
N LEU A 483 3.81 68.35 48.52
CA LEU A 483 3.95 69.63 49.22
C LEU A 483 2.98 69.72 50.41
N PHE A 484 3.50 69.98 51.62
CA PHE A 484 2.70 70.15 52.83
C PHE A 484 2.47 71.63 53.16
N SER A 485 3.50 72.46 53.02
CA SER A 485 3.44 73.91 53.16
C SER A 485 4.42 74.59 52.18
N LYS A 486 4.57 75.92 52.22
CA LYS A 486 5.50 76.62 51.32
C LYS A 486 6.95 76.14 51.45
N ASP A 487 7.34 75.67 52.63
CA ASP A 487 8.71 75.31 52.98
C ASP A 487 8.79 73.90 53.60
N ALA A 488 7.82 73.02 53.34
CA ALA A 488 7.81 71.65 53.87
C ALA A 488 7.12 70.64 52.94
N VAL A 489 7.62 69.40 52.93
CA VAL A 489 7.03 68.26 52.20
C VAL A 489 6.53 67.19 53.16
N ILE A 490 5.50 66.46 52.74
CA ILE A 490 5.03 65.25 53.42
C ILE A 490 5.44 64.02 52.62
N TRP A 491 6.08 63.07 53.29
CA TRP A 491 6.46 61.76 52.78
C TRP A 491 5.54 60.71 53.39
N VAL A 492 4.87 59.92 52.54
CA VAL A 492 4.05 58.79 52.95
C VAL A 492 4.64 57.50 52.36
N ALA A 493 5.06 56.56 53.20
CA ALA A 493 5.61 55.27 52.80
C ALA A 493 4.71 54.12 53.24
N ARG A 494 4.32 53.27 52.27
CA ARG A 494 3.50 52.07 52.50
C ARG A 494 4.32 50.81 52.25
N ASN A 495 4.29 49.86 53.19
CA ASN A 495 4.91 48.55 52.99
C ASN A 495 4.19 47.76 51.88
N ILE A 496 4.94 47.38 50.84
CA ILE A 496 4.46 46.62 49.68
C ILE A 496 5.14 45.24 49.55
N SER A 497 5.88 44.78 50.57
CA SER A 497 6.59 43.49 50.53
C SER A 497 5.68 42.31 50.20
N ALA A 498 4.48 42.26 50.80
CA ALA A 498 3.50 41.20 50.52
C ALA A 498 3.04 41.19 49.06
N ARG A 499 2.93 42.36 48.43
CA ARG A 499 2.56 42.50 47.02
C ARG A 499 3.68 42.03 46.09
N LYS A 500 4.93 42.45 46.33
CA LYS A 500 6.09 42.01 45.53
C LYS A 500 6.31 40.50 45.61
N LEU A 501 6.13 39.92 46.81
CA LEU A 501 6.17 38.46 47.00
C LEU A 501 5.06 37.73 46.22
N ALA A 502 3.83 38.27 46.23
CA ALA A 502 2.71 37.70 45.47
C ALA A 502 2.94 37.80 43.94
N GLU A 503 3.48 38.91 43.44
CA GLU A 503 3.82 39.09 42.02
C GLU A 503 4.92 38.11 41.57
N SER A 504 5.96 37.91 42.39
CA SER A 504 7.02 36.93 42.13
C SER A 504 6.48 35.49 42.14
N ALA A 505 5.68 35.12 43.15
CA ALA A 505 5.05 33.82 43.24
C ALA A 505 4.11 33.54 42.04
N LEU A 506 3.38 34.56 41.59
CA LEU A 506 2.52 34.46 40.40
C LEU A 506 3.34 34.25 39.12
N SER A 507 4.45 34.98 38.95
CA SER A 507 5.36 34.79 37.81
C SER A 507 5.96 33.39 37.79
N GLN A 508 6.38 32.87 38.95
CA GLN A 508 6.86 31.50 39.09
C GLN A 508 5.76 30.48 38.72
N LYS A 509 4.53 30.68 39.22
CA LYS A 509 3.39 29.81 38.89
C LYS A 509 3.05 29.81 37.40
N ASN A 510 3.14 30.96 36.74
CA ASN A 510 2.94 31.05 35.29
C ASN A 510 4.03 30.31 34.50
N ALA A 511 5.30 30.38 34.93
CA ALA A 511 6.39 29.63 34.32
C ALA A 511 6.23 28.10 34.52
N GLU A 512 5.86 27.67 35.73
CA GLU A 512 5.53 26.27 36.02
C GLU A 512 4.38 25.78 35.14
N LEU A 513 3.30 26.56 35.00
CA LEU A 513 2.16 26.21 34.18
C LEU A 513 2.52 26.08 32.69
N ALA A 514 3.32 27.00 32.15
CA ALA A 514 3.78 26.95 30.77
C ALA A 514 4.59 25.67 30.48
N HIS A 515 5.52 25.31 31.38
CA HIS A 515 6.28 24.07 31.28
C HIS A 515 5.36 22.84 31.34
N THR A 516 4.42 22.82 32.29
CA THR A 516 3.48 21.70 32.46
C THR A 516 2.59 21.52 31.22
N LEU A 517 2.16 22.62 30.58
CA LEU A 517 1.38 22.57 29.33
C LEU A 517 2.19 22.01 28.16
N GLU A 518 3.47 22.36 28.07
CA GLU A 518 4.35 21.85 27.02
C GLU A 518 4.64 20.35 27.21
N GLU A 519 4.89 19.92 28.44
CA GLU A 519 5.01 18.50 28.78
C GLU A 519 3.73 17.73 28.49
N LEU A 520 2.56 18.25 28.90
CA LEU A 520 1.27 17.63 28.62
C LEU A 520 1.04 17.47 27.11
N LYS A 521 1.38 18.50 26.31
CA LYS A 521 1.26 18.46 24.85
C LYS A 521 2.19 17.41 24.23
N ARG A 522 3.43 17.29 24.72
CA ARG A 522 4.38 16.25 24.29
C ARG A 522 3.87 14.86 24.63
N THR A 523 3.48 14.62 25.88
CA THR A 523 2.95 13.32 26.33
C THR A 523 1.67 12.95 25.56
N GLN A 524 0.82 13.92 25.23
CA GLN A 524 -0.35 13.68 24.40
C GLN A 524 0.02 13.24 22.97
N GLN A 525 1.05 13.84 22.36
CA GLN A 525 1.53 13.42 21.04
C GLN A 525 2.11 12.00 21.07
N GLU A 526 2.88 11.68 22.11
CA GLU A 526 3.42 10.34 22.34
C GLU A 526 2.30 9.30 22.52
N LEU A 527 1.23 9.63 23.25
CA LEU A 527 0.07 8.77 23.42
C LEU A 527 -0.69 8.52 22.10
N ILE A 528 -0.91 9.57 21.29
CA ILE A 528 -1.53 9.43 19.96
C ILE A 528 -0.68 8.51 19.07
N GLN A 529 0.64 8.65 19.13
CA GLN A 529 1.56 7.81 18.35
C GLN A 529 1.59 6.37 18.86
N SER A 530 1.55 6.17 20.18
CA SER A 530 1.45 4.85 20.82
C SER A 530 0.14 4.16 20.45
N GLU A 531 -0.99 4.88 20.45
CA GLU A 531 -2.27 4.33 20.00
C GLU A 531 -2.27 3.98 18.52
N LYS A 532 -1.67 4.83 17.67
CA LYS A 532 -1.50 4.53 16.25
C LYS A 532 -0.70 3.23 16.05
N MET A 533 0.35 3.03 16.85
CA MET A 533 1.15 1.80 16.84
C MET A 533 0.39 0.59 17.40
N ALA A 534 -0.45 0.78 18.42
CA ALA A 534 -1.30 -0.28 18.97
C ALA A 534 -2.40 -0.72 17.97
N ALA A 535 -3.06 0.23 17.32
CA ALA A 535 -4.03 -0.03 16.26
C ALA A 535 -3.37 -0.72 15.05
N LEU A 536 -2.18 -0.28 14.66
CA LEU A 536 -1.37 -0.94 13.64
C LEU A 536 -0.96 -2.35 14.08
N GLY A 537 -0.59 -2.56 15.34
CA GLY A 537 -0.24 -3.88 15.90
C GLY A 537 -1.39 -4.87 15.85
N GLN A 538 -2.61 -4.45 16.16
CA GLN A 538 -3.82 -5.27 16.02
C GLN A 538 -4.13 -5.59 14.55
N LEU A 539 -3.92 -4.63 13.64
CA LEU A 539 -4.06 -4.83 12.20
C LEU A 539 -2.99 -5.77 11.64
N ILE A 540 -1.74 -5.69 12.10
CA ILE A 540 -0.63 -6.52 11.60
C ILE A 540 -0.92 -8.01 11.78
N ALA A 541 -1.49 -8.43 12.92
CA ALA A 541 -1.85 -9.83 13.14
C ALA A 541 -2.97 -10.29 12.17
N GLY A 542 -3.98 -9.45 11.94
CA GLY A 542 -5.05 -9.71 10.98
C GLY A 542 -4.56 -9.72 9.53
N VAL A 543 -3.70 -8.78 9.17
CA VAL A 543 -3.12 -8.65 7.83
C VAL A 543 -2.13 -9.79 7.55
N ALA A 544 -1.32 -10.19 8.53
CA ALA A 544 -0.47 -11.38 8.40
C ALA A 544 -1.31 -12.63 8.13
N HIS A 545 -2.43 -12.80 8.82
CA HIS A 545 -3.36 -13.90 8.56
C HIS A 545 -4.02 -13.80 7.16
N GLU A 546 -4.39 -12.60 6.74
CA GLU A 546 -4.98 -12.31 5.44
C GLU A 546 -3.99 -12.41 4.26
N ILE A 547 -2.70 -12.26 4.50
CA ILE A 547 -1.63 -12.52 3.52
C ILE A 547 -1.28 -14.02 3.50
N ASN A 548 -1.21 -14.66 4.67
CA ASN A 548 -0.89 -16.08 4.77
C ASN A 548 -1.97 -16.97 4.16
N SER A 549 -3.24 -16.53 4.20
CA SER A 549 -4.37 -17.26 3.59
C SER A 549 -4.24 -17.45 2.06
N PRO A 550 -4.08 -16.39 1.24
CA PRO A 550 -3.85 -16.53 -0.19
C PRO A 550 -2.52 -17.21 -0.49
N LEU A 551 -1.45 -16.93 0.27
CA LEU A 551 -0.17 -17.64 0.08
C LEU A 551 -0.29 -19.15 0.33
N GLY A 552 -1.06 -19.56 1.33
CA GLY A 552 -1.36 -20.96 1.60
C GLY A 552 -2.16 -21.60 0.48
N ALA A 553 -3.16 -20.88 -0.07
CA ALA A 553 -3.92 -21.34 -1.23
C ALA A 553 -3.06 -21.47 -2.49
N ILE A 554 -2.15 -20.52 -2.74
CA ILE A 554 -1.17 -20.57 -3.84
C ILE A 554 -0.27 -21.80 -3.64
N ARG A 555 0.31 -21.97 -2.46
CA ARG A 555 1.20 -23.10 -2.16
C ARG A 555 0.50 -24.45 -2.38
N SER A 556 -0.71 -24.61 -1.86
CA SER A 556 -1.48 -25.85 -2.05
C SER A 556 -1.83 -26.09 -3.53
N SER A 557 -2.20 -25.02 -4.24
CA SER A 557 -2.55 -25.11 -5.67
C SER A 557 -1.34 -25.46 -6.53
N VAL A 558 -0.18 -24.86 -6.23
CA VAL A 558 1.10 -25.19 -6.89
C VAL A 558 1.52 -26.63 -6.59
N GLN A 559 1.34 -27.11 -5.36
CA GLN A 559 1.63 -28.50 -5.00
C GLN A 559 0.75 -29.47 -5.78
N ASN A 560 -0.56 -29.23 -5.86
CA ASN A 560 -1.48 -30.06 -6.64
C ASN A 560 -1.08 -30.13 -8.13
N ILE A 561 -0.64 -29.01 -8.70
CA ILE A 561 -0.16 -28.95 -10.09
C ILE A 561 1.15 -29.73 -10.23
N ALA A 562 2.08 -29.58 -9.28
CA ALA A 562 3.34 -30.31 -9.29
C ALA A 562 3.15 -31.82 -9.18
N ASP A 563 2.28 -32.28 -8.28
CA ASP A 563 1.95 -33.70 -8.09
C ASP A 563 1.32 -34.28 -9.36
N PHE A 564 0.40 -33.55 -10.00
CA PHE A 564 -0.16 -33.92 -11.29
C PHE A 564 0.92 -34.14 -12.37
N TRP A 565 1.84 -33.18 -12.53
CA TRP A 565 2.91 -33.32 -13.51
C TRP A 565 3.92 -34.41 -13.18
N ALA A 566 4.14 -34.71 -11.89
CA ALA A 566 5.05 -35.78 -11.47
C ALA A 566 4.48 -37.17 -11.71
N GLU A 567 3.19 -37.38 -11.39
CA GLU A 567 2.57 -38.71 -11.40
C GLU A 567 1.82 -39.05 -12.68
N GLN A 568 1.15 -38.06 -13.29
CA GLN A 568 0.21 -38.31 -14.40
C GLN A 568 0.84 -38.07 -15.77
N LEU A 569 1.79 -37.13 -15.89
CA LEU A 569 2.39 -36.78 -17.19
C LEU A 569 3.01 -37.97 -17.91
N GLN A 570 3.65 -38.89 -17.17
CA GLN A 570 4.25 -40.10 -17.73
C GLN A 570 3.19 -41.12 -18.20
N GLN A 571 1.99 -41.08 -17.62
CA GLN A 571 0.90 -42.01 -17.93
C GLN A 571 0.02 -41.52 -19.08
N LEU A 572 0.02 -40.21 -19.39
CA LEU A 572 -0.82 -39.64 -20.46
C LEU A 572 -0.60 -40.29 -21.84
N PRO A 573 0.63 -40.53 -22.33
CA PRO A 573 0.83 -41.16 -23.63
C PRO A 573 0.25 -42.58 -23.68
N ILE A 574 0.40 -43.33 -22.59
CA ILE A 574 -0.10 -44.71 -22.45
C ILE A 574 -1.64 -44.68 -22.40
N PHE A 575 -2.20 -43.76 -21.63
CA PHE A 575 -3.64 -43.55 -21.53
C PHE A 575 -4.27 -43.26 -22.90
N PHE A 576 -3.72 -42.31 -23.67
CA PHE A 576 -4.27 -41.99 -25.00
C PHE A 576 -4.12 -43.13 -26.01
N GLN A 577 -3.07 -43.95 -25.91
CA GLN A 577 -2.91 -45.14 -26.76
C GLN A 577 -3.95 -46.23 -26.48
N GLN A 578 -4.49 -46.29 -25.28
CA GLN A 578 -5.50 -47.27 -24.87
C GLN A 578 -6.94 -46.84 -25.22
N LEU A 579 -7.15 -45.58 -25.62
CA LEU A 579 -8.47 -45.03 -25.92
C LEU A 579 -8.82 -45.09 -27.40
N SER A 580 -10.08 -45.41 -27.70
CA SER A 580 -10.62 -45.25 -29.05
C SER A 580 -10.81 -43.76 -29.41
N PRO A 581 -10.85 -43.40 -30.71
CA PRO A 581 -11.06 -42.02 -31.14
C PRO A 581 -12.34 -41.37 -30.58
N GLU A 582 -13.41 -42.15 -30.43
CA GLU A 582 -14.67 -41.72 -29.81
C GLU A 582 -14.48 -41.38 -28.33
N ARG A 583 -13.76 -42.21 -27.58
CA ARG A 583 -13.48 -41.98 -26.16
C ARG A 583 -12.50 -40.84 -25.91
N GLN A 584 -11.57 -40.59 -26.84
CA GLN A 584 -10.73 -39.40 -26.81
C GLN A 584 -11.57 -38.13 -26.99
N HIS A 585 -12.57 -38.16 -27.89
CA HIS A 585 -13.49 -37.04 -28.07
C HIS A 585 -14.32 -36.78 -26.80
N ASP A 586 -14.88 -37.83 -26.19
CA ASP A 586 -15.61 -37.74 -24.92
C ASP A 586 -14.73 -37.14 -23.81
N PHE A 587 -13.46 -37.57 -23.70
CA PHE A 587 -12.50 -37.03 -22.73
C PHE A 587 -12.24 -35.53 -22.92
N PHE A 588 -11.99 -35.07 -24.14
CA PHE A 588 -11.81 -33.63 -24.39
C PHE A 588 -13.10 -32.85 -24.13
N ALA A 589 -14.27 -33.41 -24.44
CA ALA A 589 -15.55 -32.79 -24.12
C ALA A 589 -15.75 -32.61 -22.59
N LEU A 590 -15.29 -33.57 -21.77
CA LEU A 590 -15.25 -33.42 -20.31
C LEU A 590 -14.36 -32.25 -19.87
N LEU A 591 -13.18 -32.10 -20.48
CA LEU A 591 -12.21 -31.04 -20.15
C LEU A 591 -12.63 -29.62 -20.59
N TYR A 592 -13.44 -29.50 -21.64
CA TYR A 592 -13.98 -28.20 -22.06
C TYR A 592 -15.12 -27.74 -21.13
N ASN A 593 -15.93 -28.66 -20.62
CA ASN A 593 -17.03 -28.36 -19.71
C ASN A 593 -16.57 -27.99 -18.30
N SER A 594 -15.39 -28.46 -17.85
CA SER A 594 -14.80 -28.06 -16.56
C SER A 594 -14.43 -26.59 -16.44
N SER A 595 -14.44 -25.85 -17.56
CA SER A 595 -14.01 -24.46 -17.63
C SER A 595 -15.15 -23.44 -17.45
N THR A 596 -16.43 -23.84 -17.45
CA THR A 596 -17.54 -22.91 -17.77
C THR A 596 -18.66 -22.73 -16.73
N GLU A 597 -18.98 -23.68 -15.83
CA GLU A 597 -20.27 -23.61 -15.10
C GLU A 597 -20.28 -23.66 -13.56
N THR A 598 -19.21 -24.02 -12.85
CA THR A 598 -19.33 -24.36 -11.39
C THR A 598 -18.78 -23.34 -10.38
N ASP A 599 -18.23 -22.21 -10.85
CA ASP A 599 -17.48 -21.29 -9.98
C ASP A 599 -18.33 -20.33 -9.13
N ASN A 600 -19.60 -20.12 -9.47
CA ASN A 600 -20.49 -19.19 -8.74
C ASN A 600 -21.56 -19.89 -7.88
N LEU A 601 -21.53 -21.22 -7.78
CA LEU A 601 -22.54 -21.97 -7.03
C LEU A 601 -22.22 -21.96 -5.53
N SER A 602 -23.19 -21.54 -4.72
CA SER A 602 -23.13 -21.63 -3.26
C SER A 602 -23.03 -23.09 -2.80
N SER A 603 -22.54 -23.31 -1.57
CA SER A 603 -22.47 -24.66 -0.97
C SER A 603 -23.83 -25.37 -0.93
N LYS A 604 -24.92 -24.60 -0.85
CA LYS A 604 -26.30 -25.13 -0.86
C LYS A 604 -26.71 -25.59 -2.26
N GLU A 605 -26.40 -24.81 -3.29
CA GLU A 605 -26.69 -25.15 -4.69
C GLU A 605 -25.84 -26.34 -5.16
N LYS A 606 -24.55 -26.38 -4.82
CA LYS A 606 -23.69 -27.55 -5.11
C LYS A 606 -24.25 -28.83 -4.49
N ARG A 607 -24.76 -28.77 -3.27
CA ARG A 607 -25.39 -29.93 -2.59
C ARG A 607 -26.71 -30.35 -3.24
N GLN A 608 -27.49 -29.41 -3.77
CA GLN A 608 -28.70 -29.70 -4.53
C GLN A 608 -28.39 -30.35 -5.88
N LEU A 609 -27.43 -29.79 -6.63
CA LEU A 609 -26.96 -30.33 -7.91
C LEU A 609 -26.35 -31.73 -7.75
N LYS A 610 -25.52 -31.96 -6.72
CA LYS A 610 -25.00 -33.31 -6.40
C LYS A 610 -26.15 -34.31 -6.22
N LYS A 611 -27.19 -33.95 -5.45
CA LYS A 611 -28.35 -34.83 -5.23
C LYS A 611 -29.15 -35.12 -6.50
N LEU A 612 -29.23 -34.16 -7.42
CA LEU A 612 -29.90 -34.34 -8.71
C LEU A 612 -29.10 -35.30 -9.60
N LEU A 613 -27.79 -35.08 -9.72
CA LEU A 613 -26.87 -35.97 -10.43
C LEU A 613 -26.91 -37.39 -9.87
N GLN A 614 -26.83 -37.53 -8.55
CA GLN A 614 -26.88 -38.83 -7.87
C GLN A 614 -28.15 -39.61 -8.24
N ARG A 615 -29.32 -38.97 -8.17
CA ARG A 615 -30.60 -39.61 -8.52
C ARG A 615 -30.65 -40.06 -9.99
N GLN A 616 -30.07 -39.27 -10.89
CA GLN A 616 -30.04 -39.57 -12.32
C GLN A 616 -29.11 -40.76 -12.61
N LEU A 617 -27.94 -40.81 -11.97
CA LEU A 617 -27.01 -41.95 -12.04
C LEU A 617 -27.61 -43.24 -11.44
N GLU A 618 -28.32 -43.13 -10.32
CA GLU A 618 -29.06 -44.25 -9.70
C GLU A 618 -30.15 -44.79 -10.64
N SER A 619 -30.87 -43.89 -11.35
CA SER A 619 -31.91 -44.29 -12.31
C SER A 619 -31.37 -45.05 -13.52
N GLU A 620 -30.12 -44.78 -13.91
CA GLU A 620 -29.40 -45.43 -15.00
C GLU A 620 -28.63 -46.70 -14.58
N LYS A 621 -28.77 -47.11 -13.31
CA LYS A 621 -28.12 -48.28 -12.68
C LYS A 621 -26.58 -48.25 -12.75
N ILE A 622 -25.98 -47.08 -12.52
CA ILE A 622 -24.53 -46.92 -12.43
C ILE A 622 -24.09 -47.16 -10.97
N ASP A 623 -23.08 -48.02 -10.78
CA ASP A 623 -22.50 -48.31 -9.47
C ASP A 623 -21.74 -47.10 -8.90
N ASP A 624 -21.72 -46.96 -7.57
CA ASP A 624 -21.06 -45.85 -6.85
C ASP A 624 -21.51 -44.42 -7.25
N ALA A 625 -22.83 -44.27 -7.47
CA ALA A 625 -23.46 -43.03 -7.92
C ALA A 625 -23.18 -41.79 -7.05
N ASP A 626 -22.95 -41.93 -5.73
CA ASP A 626 -22.66 -40.78 -4.85
C ASP A 626 -21.24 -40.22 -5.07
N SER A 627 -20.24 -41.09 -5.17
CA SER A 627 -18.85 -40.73 -5.44
C SER A 627 -18.72 -40.16 -6.85
N LEU A 628 -19.35 -40.82 -7.83
CA LEU A 628 -19.35 -40.38 -9.21
C LEU A 628 -20.05 -39.01 -9.36
N ALA A 629 -21.16 -38.77 -8.65
CA ALA A 629 -21.82 -37.48 -8.65
C ALA A 629 -20.93 -36.35 -8.11
N CYS A 630 -20.07 -36.62 -7.11
CA CYS A 630 -19.05 -35.65 -6.67
C CYS A 630 -18.05 -35.37 -7.78
N THR A 631 -17.45 -36.41 -8.36
CA THR A 631 -16.41 -36.31 -9.39
C THR A 631 -16.91 -35.58 -10.62
N LEU A 632 -18.11 -35.91 -11.11
CA LEU A 632 -18.73 -35.28 -12.28
C LEU A 632 -19.06 -33.80 -12.00
N LEU A 633 -19.54 -33.48 -10.80
CA LEU A 633 -19.81 -32.10 -10.40
C LEU A 633 -18.52 -31.27 -10.33
N ASP A 634 -17.41 -31.85 -9.83
CA ASP A 634 -16.11 -31.18 -9.79
C ASP A 634 -15.48 -31.02 -11.19
N ILE A 635 -15.78 -31.93 -12.13
CA ILE A 635 -15.45 -31.80 -13.57
C ILE A 635 -16.39 -30.80 -14.28
N GLY A 636 -17.43 -30.27 -13.62
CA GLY A 636 -18.33 -29.28 -14.22
C GLY A 636 -19.48 -29.86 -15.04
N ILE A 637 -19.81 -31.13 -14.83
CA ILE A 637 -20.98 -31.79 -15.44
C ILE A 637 -22.19 -31.56 -14.54
N SER A 638 -23.29 -31.14 -15.15
CA SER A 638 -24.58 -30.94 -14.50
C SER A 638 -25.59 -31.99 -14.95
N SER A 639 -26.76 -32.04 -14.33
CA SER A 639 -27.84 -32.96 -14.74
C SER A 639 -28.26 -32.77 -16.21
N ASN A 640 -28.02 -31.58 -16.78
CA ASN A 640 -28.48 -31.20 -18.11
C ASN A 640 -27.60 -31.73 -19.24
N ASN A 641 -26.31 -32.00 -18.98
CA ASN A 641 -25.37 -32.53 -19.96
C ASN A 641 -24.96 -33.98 -19.68
N LEU A 642 -25.43 -34.57 -18.56
CA LEU A 642 -25.14 -35.94 -18.18
C LEU A 642 -25.52 -36.97 -19.26
N GLU A 643 -26.64 -36.77 -19.97
CA GLU A 643 -27.12 -37.70 -21.00
C GLU A 643 -26.10 -37.95 -22.11
N SER A 644 -25.31 -36.93 -22.46
CA SER A 644 -24.26 -37.05 -23.49
C SER A 644 -23.09 -37.93 -23.05
N PHE A 645 -22.90 -38.12 -21.75
CA PHE A 645 -21.80 -38.90 -21.17
C PHE A 645 -22.26 -40.26 -20.62
N LEU A 646 -23.56 -40.58 -20.59
CA LEU A 646 -24.06 -41.89 -20.15
C LEU A 646 -23.40 -43.08 -20.87
N PRO A 647 -23.12 -43.05 -22.20
CA PRO A 647 -22.41 -44.12 -22.87
C PRO A 647 -20.97 -44.30 -22.40
N LEU A 648 -20.32 -43.21 -21.95
CA LEU A 648 -18.99 -43.26 -21.35
C LEU A 648 -19.06 -43.86 -19.95
N LEU A 649 -20.03 -43.47 -19.14
CA LEU A 649 -20.16 -43.91 -17.75
C LEU A 649 -20.43 -45.42 -17.60
N LYS A 650 -21.02 -46.06 -18.61
CA LYS A 650 -21.32 -47.51 -18.65
C LYS A 650 -20.17 -48.38 -19.19
N ASP A 651 -19.07 -47.77 -19.62
CA ASP A 651 -17.90 -48.45 -20.17
C ASP A 651 -16.96 -48.96 -19.05
N SER A 652 -16.27 -50.08 -19.28
CA SER A 652 -15.29 -50.62 -18.32
C SER A 652 -14.03 -49.76 -18.20
N THR A 653 -13.77 -48.89 -19.19
CA THR A 653 -12.65 -47.93 -19.20
C THR A 653 -12.97 -46.58 -18.53
N SER A 654 -14.25 -46.35 -18.21
CA SER A 654 -14.77 -45.12 -17.61
C SER A 654 -14.03 -44.62 -16.37
N PRO A 655 -13.68 -45.48 -15.37
CA PRO A 655 -13.10 -44.99 -14.12
C PRO A 655 -11.75 -44.29 -14.32
N ASN A 656 -10.93 -44.77 -15.27
CA ASN A 656 -9.62 -44.19 -15.54
C ASN A 656 -9.75 -42.86 -16.30
N ILE A 657 -10.70 -42.77 -17.24
CA ILE A 657 -11.00 -41.55 -17.99
C ILE A 657 -11.48 -40.45 -17.06
N LEU A 658 -12.42 -40.76 -16.17
CA LEU A 658 -12.95 -39.82 -15.18
C LEU A 658 -11.91 -39.40 -14.15
N LYS A 659 -11.04 -40.31 -13.71
CA LYS A 659 -9.95 -39.99 -12.79
C LYS A 659 -9.01 -38.94 -13.40
N ILE A 660 -8.52 -39.18 -14.62
CA ILE A 660 -7.62 -38.25 -15.29
C ILE A 660 -8.33 -36.93 -15.61
N ALA A 661 -9.59 -36.97 -16.03
CA ALA A 661 -10.38 -35.75 -16.26
C ALA A 661 -10.57 -34.93 -14.97
N TYR A 662 -10.82 -35.58 -13.84
CA TYR A 662 -10.90 -34.95 -12.52
C TYR A 662 -9.57 -34.31 -12.09
N GLU A 663 -8.46 -34.98 -12.33
CA GLU A 663 -7.13 -34.45 -12.03
C GLU A 663 -6.81 -33.21 -12.89
N PHE A 664 -7.15 -33.23 -14.18
CA PHE A 664 -7.05 -32.04 -15.04
C PHE A 664 -7.98 -30.90 -14.59
N ALA A 665 -9.22 -31.19 -14.22
CA ALA A 665 -10.13 -30.20 -13.65
C ALA A 665 -9.57 -29.58 -12.36
N THR A 666 -8.90 -30.39 -11.54
CA THR A 666 -8.20 -29.93 -10.33
C THR A 666 -7.04 -28.99 -10.65
N VAL A 667 -6.27 -29.25 -11.71
CA VAL A 667 -5.19 -28.37 -12.20
C VAL A 667 -5.75 -27.02 -12.72
N GLN A 668 -6.83 -27.05 -13.50
CA GLN A 668 -7.49 -25.83 -13.98
C GLN A 668 -8.01 -24.98 -12.80
N LYS A 669 -8.68 -25.62 -11.84
CA LYS A 669 -9.17 -24.98 -10.60
C LYS A 669 -8.03 -24.42 -9.75
N SER A 670 -6.93 -25.17 -9.62
CA SER A 670 -5.72 -24.73 -8.91
C SER A 670 -5.11 -23.50 -9.57
N THR A 671 -5.07 -23.44 -10.91
CA THR A 671 -4.59 -22.27 -11.66
C THR A 671 -5.46 -21.04 -11.39
N LYS A 672 -6.79 -21.19 -11.44
CA LYS A 672 -7.73 -20.11 -11.12
C LYS A 672 -7.63 -19.64 -9.66
N ASN A 673 -7.43 -20.57 -8.73
CA ASN A 673 -7.20 -20.27 -7.32
C ASN A 673 -5.93 -19.44 -7.12
N ILE A 674 -4.84 -19.77 -7.83
CA ILE A 674 -3.60 -18.99 -7.80
C ILE A 674 -3.85 -17.57 -8.26
N VAL A 675 -4.51 -17.36 -9.41
CA VAL A 675 -4.83 -16.01 -9.91
C VAL A 675 -5.65 -15.21 -8.89
N THR A 676 -6.73 -15.81 -8.38
CA THR A 676 -7.63 -15.15 -7.41
C THR A 676 -6.91 -14.83 -6.10
N ALA A 677 -6.07 -15.75 -5.61
CA ALA A 677 -5.29 -15.57 -4.39
C ALA A 677 -4.20 -14.51 -4.56
N THR A 678 -3.51 -14.48 -5.70
CA THR A 678 -2.51 -13.46 -6.03
C THR A 678 -3.15 -12.07 -6.10
N ASP A 679 -4.28 -11.92 -6.78
CA ASP A 679 -5.01 -10.64 -6.84
C ASP A 679 -5.43 -10.17 -5.45
N ARG A 680 -5.90 -11.08 -4.59
CA ARG A 680 -6.25 -10.77 -3.20
C ARG A 680 -5.03 -10.34 -2.40
N ALA A 681 -3.92 -11.07 -2.48
CA ALA A 681 -2.68 -10.72 -1.79
C ALA A 681 -2.16 -9.35 -2.24
N ALA A 682 -2.18 -9.08 -3.55
CA ALA A 682 -1.79 -7.79 -4.12
C ALA A 682 -2.65 -6.64 -3.59
N LYS A 683 -3.98 -6.81 -3.52
CA LYS A 683 -4.90 -5.81 -2.93
C LYS A 683 -4.60 -5.53 -1.46
N ILE A 684 -4.32 -6.56 -0.67
CA ILE A 684 -3.98 -6.41 0.76
C ILE A 684 -2.64 -5.68 0.93
N VAL A 685 -1.62 -6.07 0.16
CA VAL A 685 -0.30 -5.42 0.20
C VAL A 685 -0.40 -3.97 -0.27
N PHE A 686 -1.20 -3.69 -1.30
CA PHE A 686 -1.45 -2.32 -1.77
C PHE A 686 -2.19 -1.48 -0.72
N ALA A 687 -3.20 -2.04 -0.06
CA ALA A 687 -3.91 -1.37 1.02
C ALA A 687 -2.99 -1.09 2.22
N LEU A 688 -2.15 -2.05 2.62
CA LEU A 688 -1.17 -1.87 3.71
C LEU A 688 -0.09 -0.85 3.34
N LYS A 689 0.42 -0.87 2.11
CA LYS A 689 1.38 0.10 1.60
C LYS A 689 0.77 1.52 1.58
N SER A 690 -0.49 1.64 1.17
CA SER A 690 -1.25 2.90 1.20
C SER A 690 -1.54 3.35 2.63
N TYR A 691 -1.70 2.45 3.58
CA TYR A 691 -1.84 2.82 4.99
C TYR A 691 -0.50 3.26 5.63
N SER A 692 0.63 2.77 5.12
CA SER A 692 1.98 3.02 5.68
C SER A 692 2.76 4.16 5.02
N ARG A 693 2.46 4.53 3.76
CA ARG A 693 3.31 5.42 2.95
C ARG A 693 2.84 6.86 2.80
N TYR A 694 1.73 7.26 3.39
CA TYR A 694 1.29 8.64 3.23
C TYR A 694 1.95 9.55 4.29
N ASP A 695 2.25 10.74 3.79
CA ASP A 695 3.35 11.61 4.18
C ASP A 695 3.18 12.19 5.60
N GLN A 696 4.28 12.25 6.36
CA GLN A 696 4.38 13.11 7.55
C GLN A 696 4.39 14.62 7.20
N SER A 697 4.12 14.99 5.95
CA SER A 697 4.18 16.38 5.48
C SER A 697 3.16 17.29 6.17
N GLY A 698 2.12 16.70 6.80
CA GLY A 698 1.06 17.48 7.46
C GLY A 698 0.34 18.42 6.50
N SER A 699 0.34 18.10 5.19
CA SER A 699 -0.24 18.92 4.12
C SER A 699 -1.54 18.32 3.59
N LYS A 700 -2.46 19.19 3.14
CA LYS A 700 -3.73 18.77 2.56
C LYS A 700 -3.52 18.31 1.11
N ALA A 701 -4.16 17.21 0.74
CA ALA A 701 -4.17 16.67 -0.62
C ALA A 701 -5.61 16.48 -1.11
N ILE A 702 -5.80 16.58 -2.41
CA ILE A 702 -7.07 16.25 -3.06
C ILE A 702 -7.18 14.73 -3.08
N ALA A 703 -8.16 14.17 -2.39
CA ALA A 703 -8.38 12.73 -2.30
C ALA A 703 -9.87 12.37 -2.45
N ASN A 704 -10.10 11.15 -2.97
CA ASN A 704 -11.42 10.56 -3.00
C ASN A 704 -11.69 9.82 -1.67
N ILE A 705 -12.78 10.18 -1.01
CA ILE A 705 -13.16 9.62 0.29
C ILE A 705 -13.52 8.13 0.20
N THR A 706 -14.14 7.70 -0.90
CA THR A 706 -14.54 6.29 -1.07
C THR A 706 -13.33 5.36 -1.13
N ASP A 707 -12.24 5.81 -1.76
CA ASP A 707 -11.01 5.01 -1.91
C ASP A 707 -10.36 4.75 -0.54
N GLY A 708 -10.41 5.74 0.36
CA GLY A 708 -9.95 5.59 1.74
C GLY A 708 -10.78 4.57 2.52
N ILE A 709 -12.11 4.65 2.41
CA ILE A 709 -13.04 3.70 3.05
C ILE A 709 -12.82 2.27 2.51
N ASP A 710 -12.70 2.10 1.21
CA ASP A 710 -12.49 0.80 0.58
C ASP A 710 -11.13 0.19 0.93
N THR A 711 -10.11 1.03 1.09
CA THR A 711 -8.80 0.62 1.62
C THR A 711 -8.94 0.02 3.01
N VAL A 712 -9.66 0.69 3.92
CA VAL A 712 -9.87 0.21 5.29
C VAL A 712 -10.76 -1.04 5.32
N LEU A 713 -11.82 -1.11 4.51
CA LEU A 713 -12.66 -2.30 4.38
C LEU A 713 -11.86 -3.52 3.88
N THR A 714 -10.88 -3.30 3.00
CA THR A 714 -9.99 -4.35 2.52
C THR A 714 -9.11 -4.89 3.65
N LEU A 715 -8.62 -4.02 4.55
CA LEU A 715 -7.83 -4.42 5.72
C LEU A 715 -8.65 -5.23 6.73
N TYR A 716 -9.93 -4.89 6.92
CA TYR A 716 -10.84 -5.61 7.82
C TYR A 716 -11.61 -6.78 7.19
N HIS A 717 -11.26 -7.16 5.95
CA HIS A 717 -11.98 -8.18 5.21
C HIS A 717 -12.12 -9.51 5.97
N TYR A 718 -11.11 -9.91 6.77
CA TYR A 718 -11.18 -11.11 7.62
C TYR A 718 -12.35 -11.06 8.60
N GLN A 719 -12.46 -9.97 9.35
CA GLN A 719 -13.48 -9.78 10.39
C GLN A 719 -14.88 -9.70 9.77
N ILE A 720 -14.96 -9.12 8.57
CA ILE A 720 -16.21 -9.01 7.80
C ILE A 720 -16.68 -10.39 7.29
N LYS A 721 -15.77 -11.19 6.72
CA LYS A 721 -16.09 -12.47 6.08
C LYS A 721 -16.78 -13.48 7.01
N HIS A 722 -16.59 -13.35 8.33
CA HIS A 722 -17.11 -14.29 9.33
C HIS A 722 -18.55 -14.04 9.80
N GLY A 723 -19.31 -13.21 9.07
CA GLY A 723 -20.75 -13.06 9.28
C GLY A 723 -21.28 -11.63 9.21
N VAL A 724 -20.50 -10.67 8.69
CA VAL A 724 -20.95 -9.30 8.46
C VAL A 724 -21.32 -9.10 6.98
N GLU A 725 -22.54 -8.68 6.73
CA GLU A 725 -22.97 -8.20 5.41
C GLU A 725 -22.64 -6.72 5.26
N VAL A 726 -21.83 -6.37 4.26
CA VAL A 726 -21.45 -4.97 4.00
C VAL A 726 -22.26 -4.40 2.84
N VAL A 727 -23.10 -3.41 3.13
CA VAL A 727 -23.92 -2.70 2.14
C VAL A 727 -23.26 -1.35 1.84
N ARG A 728 -22.80 -1.16 0.59
CA ARG A 728 -22.15 0.07 0.14
C ARG A 728 -23.09 0.86 -0.77
N ASN A 729 -23.41 2.08 -0.36
CA ASN A 729 -24.23 3.01 -1.13
C ASN A 729 -23.43 4.30 -1.37
N TYR A 730 -22.60 4.29 -2.41
CA TYR A 730 -21.85 5.47 -2.82
C TYR A 730 -22.68 6.23 -3.86
N GLY A 731 -22.87 7.53 -3.65
CA GLY A 731 -23.56 8.38 -4.62
C GLY A 731 -22.87 8.40 -5.99
N ASN A 732 -23.65 8.51 -7.06
CA ASN A 732 -23.13 8.76 -8.40
C ASN A 732 -22.72 10.25 -8.46
N ASP A 733 -21.46 10.56 -8.78
CA ASP A 733 -20.82 11.91 -8.77
C ASP A 733 -20.45 12.49 -7.39
N LEU A 734 -19.53 11.81 -6.68
CA LEU A 734 -18.89 12.35 -5.47
C LEU A 734 -17.64 13.19 -5.83
N PRO A 735 -17.56 14.47 -5.43
CA PRO A 735 -16.37 15.30 -5.66
C PRO A 735 -15.19 14.87 -4.78
N SER A 736 -13.96 15.15 -5.24
CA SER A 736 -12.76 14.95 -4.41
C SER A 736 -12.63 16.07 -3.36
N VAL A 737 -12.13 15.73 -2.17
CA VAL A 737 -12.04 16.67 -1.03
C VAL A 737 -10.58 17.03 -0.77
N LEU A 738 -10.33 18.30 -0.46
CA LEU A 738 -9.02 18.76 0.03
C LEU A 738 -8.87 18.45 1.53
N CYS A 739 -8.27 17.32 1.84
CA CYS A 739 -8.20 16.76 3.20
C CYS A 739 -6.79 16.28 3.57
N TYR A 740 -6.61 15.85 4.82
CA TYR A 740 -5.46 15.04 5.26
C TYR A 740 -5.85 13.55 5.13
N PRO A 741 -5.47 12.85 4.04
CA PRO A 741 -6.00 11.52 3.75
C PRO A 741 -5.72 10.50 4.86
N ASP A 742 -4.57 10.60 5.52
CA ASP A 742 -4.17 9.71 6.61
C ASP A 742 -5.03 9.83 7.85
N GLU A 743 -5.34 11.07 8.22
CA GLU A 743 -6.18 11.34 9.36
C GLU A 743 -7.60 10.86 9.08
N LEU A 744 -8.12 11.05 7.86
CA LEU A 744 -9.41 10.50 7.48
C LEU A 744 -9.42 8.96 7.42
N ASN A 745 -8.36 8.32 6.93
CA ASN A 745 -8.22 6.87 6.99
C ASN A 745 -8.21 6.34 8.43
N GLN A 746 -7.62 7.09 9.36
CA GLN A 746 -7.68 6.79 10.79
C GLN A 746 -9.10 6.94 11.34
N VAL A 747 -9.87 7.93 10.88
CA VAL A 747 -11.30 8.06 11.20
C VAL A 747 -12.07 6.83 10.74
N TRP A 748 -11.92 6.43 9.47
CA TRP A 748 -12.61 5.26 8.92
C TRP A 748 -12.21 3.98 9.65
N THR A 749 -10.93 3.83 9.97
CA THR A 749 -10.41 2.69 10.75
C THR A 749 -11.10 2.58 12.10
N ASN A 750 -11.15 3.68 12.86
CA ASN A 750 -11.74 3.67 14.20
C ASN A 750 -13.26 3.44 14.16
N LEU A 751 -13.98 4.06 13.22
CA LEU A 751 -15.43 3.91 13.10
C LEU A 751 -15.81 2.50 12.64
N LEU A 752 -15.16 1.99 11.59
CA LEU A 752 -15.42 0.63 11.07
C LEU A 752 -15.04 -0.44 12.09
N HIS A 753 -13.92 -0.27 12.79
CA HIS A 753 -13.50 -1.22 13.84
C HIS A 753 -14.50 -1.25 15.00
N ASN A 754 -14.94 -0.09 15.48
CA ASN A 754 -15.94 0.00 16.55
C ASN A 754 -17.27 -0.64 16.14
N ALA A 755 -17.73 -0.40 14.90
CA ALA A 755 -18.92 -1.03 14.34
C ALA A 755 -18.80 -2.56 14.30
N LEU A 756 -17.70 -3.09 13.76
CA LEU A 756 -17.44 -4.54 13.69
C LEU A 756 -17.39 -5.19 15.06
N GLN A 757 -16.73 -4.54 16.03
CA GLN A 757 -16.63 -5.05 17.39
C GLN A 757 -17.96 -5.01 18.14
N ALA A 758 -18.75 -3.94 17.99
CA ALA A 758 -20.07 -3.82 18.59
C ALA A 758 -21.00 -4.93 18.12
N MET A 759 -20.91 -5.31 16.84
CA MET A 759 -21.63 -6.44 16.26
C MET A 759 -21.05 -7.82 16.61
N GLY A 760 -19.93 -7.90 17.33
CA GLY A 760 -19.23 -9.17 17.56
C GLY A 760 -18.82 -9.87 16.25
N ASN A 761 -18.51 -9.08 15.21
CA ASN A 761 -18.23 -9.52 13.85
C ASN A 761 -19.38 -10.30 13.16
N LYS A 762 -20.64 -10.05 13.53
CA LYS A 762 -21.83 -10.63 12.88
C LYS A 762 -22.98 -9.62 12.80
N GLY A 763 -23.52 -9.36 11.61
CA GLY A 763 -24.59 -8.38 11.44
C GLY A 763 -24.55 -7.68 10.08
N VAL A 764 -25.11 -6.48 10.01
CA VAL A 764 -25.13 -5.65 8.79
C VAL A 764 -24.37 -4.36 9.06
N LEU A 765 -23.36 -4.10 8.23
CA LEU A 765 -22.61 -2.86 8.18
C LEU A 765 -23.01 -2.08 6.93
N LYS A 766 -23.67 -0.94 7.11
CA LYS A 766 -24.12 -0.10 6.00
C LYS A 766 -23.28 1.17 5.92
N ILE A 767 -22.79 1.49 4.74
CA ILE A 767 -21.98 2.67 4.47
C ILE A 767 -22.66 3.48 3.37
N ASP A 768 -23.14 4.67 3.71
CA ASP A 768 -23.75 5.60 2.77
C ASP A 768 -22.84 6.81 2.60
N VAL A 769 -22.47 7.15 1.36
CA VAL A 769 -21.68 8.35 1.05
C VAL A 769 -22.48 9.22 0.09
N LYS A 770 -22.77 10.45 0.49
CA LYS A 770 -23.58 11.40 -0.28
C LYS A 770 -22.91 12.75 -0.38
N HIS A 771 -23.15 13.41 -1.51
CA HIS A 771 -22.82 14.81 -1.71
C HIS A 771 -24.02 15.66 -1.30
N GLU A 772 -23.79 16.62 -0.40
CA GLU A 772 -24.72 17.67 0.01
C GLU A 772 -24.16 19.03 -0.48
N ASP A 773 -25.00 20.06 -0.59
CA ASP A 773 -24.69 21.32 -1.32
C ASP A 773 -23.32 21.96 -1.03
N ASN A 774 -22.74 21.78 0.17
CA ASN A 774 -21.40 22.28 0.52
C ASN A 774 -20.53 21.29 1.32
N ALA A 775 -20.90 20.01 1.35
CA ALA A 775 -20.20 19.00 2.13
C ALA A 775 -20.41 17.57 1.60
N ILE A 776 -19.50 16.66 1.93
CA ILE A 776 -19.70 15.22 1.79
C ILE A 776 -20.13 14.65 3.14
N SER A 777 -21.25 13.94 3.16
CA SER A 777 -21.71 13.18 4.32
C SER A 777 -21.32 11.70 4.16
N VAL A 778 -20.64 11.15 5.15
CA VAL A 778 -20.32 9.71 5.26
C VAL A 778 -21.05 9.15 6.48
N CYS A 779 -22.00 8.25 6.25
CA CYS A 779 -22.74 7.54 7.29
C CYS A 779 -22.23 6.10 7.40
N ILE A 780 -21.80 5.70 8.60
CA ILE A 780 -21.46 4.31 8.93
C ILE A 780 -22.49 3.82 9.94
N THR A 781 -23.26 2.81 9.57
CA THR A 781 -24.34 2.24 10.39
C THR A 781 -24.05 0.78 10.69
N ASP A 782 -24.09 0.40 11.96
CA ASP A 782 -23.95 -0.97 12.43
C ASP A 782 -25.23 -1.50 13.07
N SER A 783 -25.41 -2.83 13.01
CA SER A 783 -26.55 -3.53 13.62
C SER A 783 -26.25 -4.06 15.03
N GLY A 784 -25.35 -3.41 15.76
CA GLY A 784 -24.91 -3.81 17.10
C GLY A 784 -25.93 -3.50 18.21
N PRO A 785 -25.58 -3.75 19.48
CA PRO A 785 -26.48 -3.57 20.63
C PRO A 785 -26.87 -2.12 20.93
N GLY A 786 -26.26 -1.14 20.27
CA GLY A 786 -26.51 0.28 20.52
C GLY A 786 -25.67 0.87 21.65
N ILE A 787 -25.68 2.19 21.76
CA ILE A 787 -25.04 2.97 22.82
C ILE A 787 -26.13 3.43 23.79
N PRO A 788 -26.06 3.06 25.09
CA PRO A 788 -27.02 3.53 26.09
C PRO A 788 -27.05 5.06 26.20
N PRO A 789 -28.24 5.69 26.37
CA PRO A 789 -28.37 7.15 26.47
C PRO A 789 -27.52 7.78 27.58
N GLU A 790 -27.30 7.05 28.67
CA GLU A 790 -26.55 7.49 29.85
C GLU A 790 -25.07 7.75 29.55
N ILE A 791 -24.48 6.99 28.62
CA ILE A 791 -23.06 7.11 28.26
C ILE A 791 -22.83 7.91 26.99
N MET A 792 -23.87 8.22 26.23
CA MET A 792 -23.81 8.96 24.97
C MET A 792 -23.01 10.28 25.05
N PRO A 793 -23.12 11.11 26.10
CA PRO A 793 -22.34 12.35 26.21
C PRO A 793 -20.85 12.11 26.43
N ARG A 794 -20.49 10.93 26.97
CA ARG A 794 -19.15 10.59 27.43
C ARG A 794 -18.32 9.81 26.42
N ILE A 795 -18.93 9.34 25.32
CA ILE A 795 -18.23 8.51 24.33
C ILE A 795 -17.09 9.24 23.60
N PHE A 796 -17.06 10.56 23.65
CA PHE A 796 -15.99 11.39 23.10
C PHE A 796 -14.98 11.86 24.15
N GLU A 797 -15.17 11.52 25.43
CA GLU A 797 -14.19 11.81 26.48
C GLU A 797 -12.94 10.94 26.27
N PRO A 798 -11.73 11.52 26.32
CA PRO A 798 -10.49 10.74 26.25
C PRO A 798 -10.45 9.64 27.31
N PHE A 799 -9.98 8.46 26.94
CA PHE A 799 -9.85 7.26 27.80
C PHE A 799 -11.18 6.65 28.27
N PHE A 800 -12.33 7.16 27.80
CA PHE A 800 -13.61 6.54 28.09
C PHE A 800 -13.82 5.28 27.23
N THR A 801 -14.05 4.15 27.88
CA THR A 801 -14.34 2.88 27.19
C THR A 801 -15.31 2.04 28.01
N THR A 802 -16.23 1.35 27.33
CA THR A 802 -17.12 0.34 27.92
C THR A 802 -16.54 -1.07 27.86
N LYS A 803 -15.32 -1.21 27.31
CA LYS A 803 -14.65 -2.49 27.08
C LYS A 803 -13.82 -2.94 28.31
N PRO A 804 -13.53 -4.24 28.44
CA PRO A 804 -12.65 -4.76 29.50
C PRO A 804 -11.26 -4.11 29.50
N PRO A 805 -10.56 -4.06 30.66
CA PRO A 805 -9.21 -3.52 30.75
C PRO A 805 -8.26 -4.23 29.78
N GLY A 806 -7.61 -3.47 28.89
CA GLY A 806 -6.69 -3.99 27.86
C GLY A 806 -7.29 -4.21 26.47
N GLU A 807 -8.62 -4.14 26.29
CA GLU A 807 -9.29 -4.33 24.99
C GLU A 807 -9.72 -3.03 24.30
N GLY A 808 -9.49 -1.86 24.92
CA GLY A 808 -9.76 -0.56 24.31
C GLY A 808 -9.02 0.58 25.02
N SER A 809 -8.32 1.41 24.24
CA SER A 809 -7.63 2.62 24.70
C SER A 809 -8.59 3.71 25.22
N GLY A 810 -9.85 3.68 24.77
CA GLY A 810 -10.83 4.75 24.99
C GLY A 810 -10.49 6.06 24.28
N LEU A 811 -9.50 6.06 23.39
CA LEU A 811 -9.02 7.25 22.69
C LEU A 811 -9.49 7.32 21.22
N GLY A 812 -9.90 6.21 20.62
CA GLY A 812 -10.27 6.15 19.20
C GLY A 812 -11.36 7.13 18.76
N LEU A 813 -12.44 7.30 19.55
CA LEU A 813 -13.51 8.26 19.24
C LEU A 813 -13.13 9.72 19.54
N ASP A 814 -12.29 9.97 20.54
CA ASP A 814 -11.70 11.29 20.81
C ASP A 814 -10.79 11.73 19.64
N ILE A 815 -9.97 10.81 19.12
CA ILE A 815 -9.17 11.03 17.91
C ILE A 815 -10.06 11.35 16.71
N VAL A 816 -11.12 10.57 16.49
CA VAL A 816 -12.09 10.85 15.41
C VAL A 816 -12.63 12.28 15.55
N HIS A 817 -13.07 12.65 16.76
CA HIS A 817 -13.62 13.98 17.01
C HIS A 817 -12.59 15.10 16.73
N LYS A 818 -11.33 14.93 17.18
CA LYS A 818 -10.23 15.88 16.93
C LYS A 818 -9.91 16.02 15.44
N ILE A 819 -9.81 14.91 14.72
CA ILE A 819 -9.50 14.90 13.28
C ILE A 819 -10.62 15.59 12.50
N ILE A 820 -11.88 15.26 12.76
CA ILE A 820 -13.01 15.89 12.07
C ILE A 820 -13.07 17.38 12.36
N LYS A 821 -12.83 17.80 13.60
CA LYS A 821 -12.74 19.23 13.96
C LYS A 821 -11.60 19.94 13.24
N LYS A 822 -10.43 19.31 13.09
CA LYS A 822 -9.30 19.83 12.31
C LYS A 822 -9.63 20.00 10.82
N HIS A 823 -10.51 19.16 10.29
CA HIS A 823 -11.06 19.28 8.93
C HIS A 823 -12.22 20.27 8.82
N GLN A 824 -12.55 21.01 9.88
CA GLN A 824 -13.73 21.88 9.97
C GLN A 824 -15.05 21.14 9.68
N GLY A 825 -15.05 19.83 9.90
CA GLY A 825 -16.20 18.96 9.72
C GLY A 825 -17.08 18.85 10.97
N LYS A 826 -18.16 18.11 10.83
CA LYS A 826 -19.10 17.82 11.92
C LYS A 826 -19.24 16.30 12.09
N LEU A 827 -19.29 15.84 13.33
CA LEU A 827 -19.57 14.45 13.69
C LEU A 827 -20.92 14.38 14.42
N GLN A 828 -21.81 13.52 13.95
CA GLN A 828 -23.09 13.23 14.59
C GLN A 828 -23.20 11.74 14.89
N VAL A 829 -23.91 11.41 15.96
CA VAL A 829 -24.17 10.03 16.37
C VAL A 829 -25.65 9.88 16.71
N GLU A 830 -26.25 8.84 16.16
CA GLU A 830 -27.61 8.41 16.48
C GLU A 830 -27.55 6.92 16.80
N SER A 831 -28.06 6.50 17.95
CA SER A 831 -28.00 5.09 18.34
C SER A 831 -29.29 4.64 18.99
N VAL A 832 -29.79 3.52 18.47
CA VAL A 832 -30.83 2.71 19.06
C VAL A 832 -30.36 1.25 19.05
N PRO A 833 -30.86 0.38 19.94
CA PRO A 833 -30.50 -1.04 19.89
C PRO A 833 -30.81 -1.65 18.52
N GLY A 834 -29.82 -2.29 17.90
CA GLY A 834 -29.90 -2.84 16.55
C GLY A 834 -29.58 -1.86 15.42
N GLN A 835 -29.32 -0.57 15.72
CA GLN A 835 -28.89 0.42 14.75
C GLN A 835 -28.11 1.57 15.41
N THR A 836 -26.78 1.59 15.24
CA THR A 836 -25.94 2.75 15.60
C THR A 836 -25.37 3.37 14.35
N GLN A 837 -25.56 4.67 14.19
CA GLN A 837 -25.11 5.44 13.04
C GLN A 837 -24.19 6.56 13.47
N PHE A 838 -22.98 6.56 12.91
CA PHE A 838 -22.07 7.71 12.94
C PHE A 838 -22.10 8.41 11.60
N THR A 839 -22.32 9.72 11.62
CA THR A 839 -22.38 10.57 10.43
C THR A 839 -21.27 11.62 10.48
N VAL A 840 -20.38 11.60 9.49
CA VAL A 840 -19.26 12.53 9.32
C VAL A 840 -19.56 13.48 8.17
N PHE A 841 -19.54 14.78 8.41
CA PHE A 841 -19.68 15.83 7.40
C PHE A 841 -18.31 16.47 7.14
N LEU A 842 -17.88 16.48 5.88
CA LEU A 842 -16.62 17.08 5.42
C LEU A 842 -16.91 18.23 4.45
N PRO A 843 -16.51 19.48 4.73
CA PRO A 843 -16.80 20.62 3.85
C PRO A 843 -16.00 20.55 2.53
N LEU A 844 -16.60 21.01 1.43
CA LEU A 844 -15.98 21.00 0.09
C LEU A 844 -15.18 22.26 -0.22
N GLU A 845 -15.64 23.43 0.26
CA GLU A 845 -14.89 24.69 0.20
C GLU A 845 -14.28 25.01 1.56
N GLN A 846 -12.95 25.09 1.62
CA GLN A 846 -12.26 25.70 2.75
C GLN A 846 -12.10 27.19 2.47
N ASP A 847 -13.01 27.98 3.01
CA ASP A 847 -12.93 29.44 2.97
C ASP A 847 -11.63 29.88 3.66
N LEU A 848 -10.64 30.32 2.88
CA LEU A 848 -9.36 30.88 3.35
C LEU A 848 -9.61 32.24 4.01
N ARG A 849 -10.24 32.26 5.19
CA ARG A 849 -10.19 33.43 6.08
C ARG A 849 -8.90 33.35 6.89
N ILE A 850 -7.88 34.00 6.37
CA ILE A 850 -6.66 34.31 7.11
C ILE A 850 -7.04 35.37 8.15
N ASP A 851 -7.14 34.98 9.42
CA ASP A 851 -7.14 35.96 10.52
C ASP A 851 -5.80 36.70 10.50
N PRO A 852 -5.79 38.05 10.52
CA PRO A 852 -4.54 38.81 10.53
C PRO A 852 -3.79 38.55 11.86
N PRO A 853 -2.45 38.51 11.83
CA PRO A 853 -1.65 38.28 13.03
C PRO A 853 -1.81 39.46 14.00
N ASN A 854 -1.97 39.15 15.29
CA ASN A 854 -1.92 40.12 16.37
C ASN A 854 -0.60 40.92 16.30
N PRO A 855 -0.62 42.26 16.40
CA PRO A 855 0.59 43.06 16.51
C PRO A 855 1.25 42.89 17.89
N PRO A 856 2.56 43.18 18.00
CA PRO A 856 3.45 42.72 19.10
C PRO A 856 3.12 43.27 20.48
#